data_AF-A0A971UQZ4-F1
#
_entry.id   AF-A0A971UQZ4-F1
#
_cell.length_a   1.000
_cell.length_b   1.000
_cell.length_c   1.000
_cell.angle_alpha   90.00
_cell.angle_beta   90.00
_cell.angle_gamma   90.00
#
_symmetry.space_group_name_H-M   'P 1'
#
loop_
_entity.id
_entity.type
_entity.pdbx_description
1 polymer ?
#
loop_
_entity_poly.entity_id
_entity_poly.type
_entity_poly.pdbx_seq_one_letter_code
_entity_poly.pdbx_strand_id
1 'polypeptide(L)'
;MIVKRVMRILLAALPLVLAAAGWMAGHVPARSHRTVALAELVLGPASATPEAADTFEVRAFRMQGGDEELLRNEATAIVRRFRIGCALLGFWCGVVAALKAAAMARVPLHKGFQIERGMCVSCGRCFAACPREHLAWKQGATWWARGMSGLSRWAAGVRRRPSAPLMRPMLMSLGILAATFSAIILATMLRNYTSAYDLLWQNPPRMADLQRQLVESPDDELVMEAIRNEDAALRRDFFARGRQMAVGRWLLLAGVVLAVVCFHGYVWLGHGPAGPPLDAGAEEPDWEVVARRNSRAVTYGAGVLAAAAVAMALVVPTVRLSSDAGSADGAGEDPAAVTLTWPRFRGPTGCGLVPDGQWPTEWDAATGNGILWAVPIGDPDKGIPADGNSSPVVWGDHVYLTSADADRNWLHCFSLLDGSVLWRTQVKSPPNSPMAGKKVEAFPDTGLAAPTAAVDARGVYVTFANADVAAVGHDGRQKWSINLGEPDTPYGLASSLVPYRNTVILQFDQGIEPTEEKSSILAMDTSTGRVIWETVRPVRSAWSTPVIARVGDRDELITAAAPLVIAYAPATGAELWRAAVIDGEVGPSPVVAGGVVFVANEYSRVAAIRAGGAGDVTETHVLWKDQTDLPNIVSPLADEHRYLHVHNYGAAVCYGATDGRILWQHDFQTSMTPSPSLVGDTVYLPSLEGDMFLFDFADVFALKSTCKVGERTHASPAFVGGRILIRGEKRLFCIGK
;
A
#
# COMPACT_ATOMS: atom_id res chain seq x y z
N MET A 1 51.47 -9.96 5.99
CA MET A 1 50.73 -8.84 6.60
C MET A 1 50.16 -7.88 5.55
N ILE A 2 50.96 -7.44 4.57
CA ILE A 2 50.55 -6.51 3.50
C ILE A 2 49.35 -7.02 2.68
N VAL A 3 49.37 -8.28 2.23
CA VAL A 3 48.25 -8.87 1.46
C VAL A 3 46.92 -8.89 2.22
N LYS A 4 46.92 -9.19 3.52
CA LYS A 4 45.70 -9.15 4.36
C LYS A 4 45.20 -7.71 4.56
N ARG A 5 46.10 -6.72 4.60
CA ARG A 5 45.74 -5.30 4.67
C ARG A 5 45.11 -4.84 3.36
N VAL A 6 45.74 -5.15 2.22
CA VAL A 6 45.24 -4.83 0.88
C VAL A 6 43.88 -5.48 0.62
N MET A 7 43.69 -6.75 1.01
CA MET A 7 42.42 -7.45 0.81
C MET A 7 41.28 -6.88 1.66
N ARG A 8 41.55 -6.43 2.90
CA ARG A 8 40.54 -5.73 3.72
C ARG A 8 40.17 -4.37 3.12
N ILE A 9 41.14 -3.64 2.59
CA ILE A 9 40.91 -2.36 1.92
C ILE A 9 40.04 -2.56 0.67
N LEU A 10 40.33 -3.57 -0.15
CA LEU A 10 39.54 -3.89 -1.35
C LEU A 10 38.11 -4.35 -1.02
N LEU A 11 37.92 -5.16 0.03
CA LEU A 11 36.59 -5.59 0.47
C LEU A 11 35.77 -4.44 1.06
N ALA A 12 36.41 -3.52 1.79
CA ALA A 12 35.77 -2.32 2.31
C ALA A 12 35.44 -1.30 1.20
N ALA A 13 36.21 -1.28 0.11
CA ALA A 13 35.98 -0.40 -1.03
C ALA A 13 34.89 -0.92 -1.99
N LEU A 14 34.58 -2.22 -1.98
CA LEU A 14 33.65 -2.84 -2.94
C LEU A 14 32.22 -2.25 -2.94
N PRO A 15 31.60 -1.94 -1.79
CA PRO A 15 30.31 -1.23 -1.75
C PRO A 15 30.36 0.14 -2.44
N LEU A 16 31.44 0.90 -2.23
CA LEU A 16 31.61 2.23 -2.82
C LEU A 16 31.84 2.14 -4.34
N VAL A 17 32.59 1.14 -4.80
CA VAL A 17 32.81 0.89 -6.23
C VAL A 17 31.50 0.53 -6.93
N LEU A 18 30.67 -0.32 -6.33
CA LEU A 18 29.39 -0.71 -6.93
C LEU A 18 28.32 0.38 -6.79
N ALA A 19 28.37 1.21 -5.76
CA ALA A 19 27.55 2.43 -5.68
C ALA A 19 27.87 3.40 -6.82
N ALA A 20 29.16 3.63 -7.10
CA ALA A 20 29.60 4.45 -8.22
C ALA A 20 29.19 3.83 -9.57
N ALA A 21 29.28 2.52 -9.72
CA ALA A 21 28.82 1.82 -10.92
C ALA A 21 27.30 1.96 -11.11
N GLY A 22 26.50 1.82 -10.05
CA GLY A 22 25.05 2.03 -10.08
C GLY A 22 24.67 3.47 -10.45
N TRP A 23 25.39 4.46 -9.92
CA TRP A 23 25.23 5.86 -10.31
C TRP A 23 25.49 6.11 -11.80
N MET A 24 26.58 5.55 -12.34
CA MET A 24 26.96 5.71 -13.75
C MET A 24 26.04 4.94 -14.72
N ALA A 25 25.59 3.74 -14.33
CA ALA A 25 24.76 2.89 -15.16
C ALA A 25 23.25 3.16 -15.06
N GLY A 26 22.82 4.12 -14.24
CA GLY A 26 21.40 4.41 -13.96
C GLY A 26 20.56 4.77 -15.20
N HIS A 27 21.18 5.21 -16.30
CA HIS A 27 20.49 5.52 -17.56
C HIS A 27 19.88 4.27 -18.25
N VAL A 28 20.39 3.06 -17.97
CA VAL A 28 19.88 1.82 -18.56
C VAL A 28 18.50 1.44 -17.99
N PRO A 29 18.31 1.33 -16.66
CA PRO A 29 16.99 1.09 -16.07
C PRO A 29 16.04 2.29 -16.22
N ALA A 30 16.55 3.51 -16.35
CA ALA A 30 15.71 4.71 -16.57
C ALA A 30 14.79 4.58 -17.79
N ARG A 31 15.22 3.88 -18.84
CA ARG A 31 14.41 3.61 -20.06
C ARG A 31 13.18 2.75 -19.80
N SER A 32 13.11 2.04 -18.68
CA SER A 32 11.97 1.20 -18.31
C SER A 32 10.94 1.95 -17.45
N HIS A 33 11.25 3.16 -16.98
CA HIS A 33 10.39 3.97 -16.12
C HIS A 33 9.97 5.25 -16.85
N ARG A 34 8.68 5.35 -17.22
CA ARG A 34 8.14 6.41 -18.09
C ARG A 34 8.49 7.84 -17.63
N THR A 35 8.33 8.15 -16.35
CA THR A 35 8.63 9.49 -15.78
C THR A 35 10.12 9.86 -15.82
N VAL A 36 11.01 8.91 -15.60
CA VAL A 36 12.47 9.15 -15.59
C VAL A 36 12.99 9.23 -17.02
N ALA A 37 12.47 8.39 -17.92
CA ALA A 37 12.76 8.48 -19.34
C ALA A 37 12.35 9.82 -19.94
N LEU A 38 11.18 10.35 -19.56
CA LEU A 38 10.70 11.67 -19.97
C LEU A 38 11.56 12.80 -19.39
N ALA A 39 11.95 12.72 -18.11
CA ALA A 39 12.86 13.69 -17.49
C ALA A 39 14.26 13.68 -18.13
N GLU A 40 14.79 12.51 -18.50
CA GLU A 40 16.05 12.41 -19.26
C GLU A 40 15.92 12.97 -20.69
N LEU A 41 14.74 12.85 -21.32
CA LEU A 41 14.44 13.47 -22.61
C LEU A 41 14.36 15.00 -22.53
N VAL A 42 13.79 15.55 -21.46
CA VAL A 42 13.74 17.01 -21.20
C VAL A 42 15.12 17.59 -20.93
N LEU A 43 16.01 16.85 -20.27
CA LEU A 43 17.39 17.25 -19.99
C LEU A 43 18.37 16.94 -21.13
N GLY A 44 17.96 16.13 -22.11
CA GLY A 44 18.78 15.75 -23.25
C GLY A 44 19.12 16.96 -24.14
N PRO A 45 20.26 16.92 -24.88
CA PRO A 45 20.58 17.99 -25.81
C PRO A 45 19.44 18.14 -26.82
N ALA A 46 19.02 19.37 -27.10
CA ALA A 46 17.92 19.74 -27.99
C ALA A 46 18.06 19.25 -29.46
N SER A 47 19.05 18.40 -29.75
CA SER A 47 19.36 17.83 -31.06
C SER A 47 19.31 16.30 -31.14
N ALA A 48 18.80 15.59 -30.12
CA ALA A 48 18.64 14.14 -30.19
C ALA A 48 17.34 13.72 -30.93
N THR A 49 17.45 13.57 -32.25
CA THR A 49 16.47 13.04 -33.24
C THR A 49 15.10 13.77 -33.33
N PRO A 50 14.68 14.23 -34.53
CA PRO A 50 13.43 14.96 -34.72
C PRO A 50 12.18 14.22 -34.20
N GLU A 51 12.18 12.88 -34.19
CA GLU A 51 11.05 12.07 -33.73
C GLU A 51 10.87 12.04 -32.20
N ALA A 52 11.92 12.29 -31.41
CA ALA A 52 11.82 12.34 -29.94
C ALA A 52 11.35 13.71 -29.42
N ALA A 53 11.74 14.79 -30.11
CA ALA A 53 11.18 16.14 -29.89
C ALA A 53 9.70 16.26 -30.33
N ASP A 54 9.30 15.28 -31.15
CA ASP A 54 8.01 14.88 -31.71
C ASP A 54 6.79 14.66 -30.82
N THR A 55 7.04 14.21 -29.60
CA THR A 55 6.01 13.50 -28.83
C THR A 55 4.98 14.49 -28.30
N PHE A 56 3.69 14.14 -28.46
CA PHE A 56 2.55 14.96 -28.01
C PHE A 56 2.71 15.43 -26.55
N GLU A 57 3.25 14.56 -25.69
CA GLU A 57 3.55 14.85 -24.28
C GLU A 57 4.58 15.98 -24.13
N VAL A 58 5.65 16.00 -24.93
CA VAL A 58 6.68 17.06 -24.89
C VAL A 58 6.17 18.39 -25.46
N ARG A 59 5.30 18.34 -26.49
CA ARG A 59 4.64 19.53 -27.05
C ARG A 59 3.60 20.14 -26.10
N ALA A 60 2.71 19.31 -25.56
CA ALA A 60 1.69 19.74 -24.61
C ALA A 60 2.32 20.36 -23.36
N PHE A 61 3.45 19.81 -22.90
CA PHE A 61 4.21 20.30 -21.76
C PHE A 61 4.91 21.65 -22.02
N ARG A 62 5.50 21.85 -23.22
CA ARG A 62 6.13 23.14 -23.59
C ARG A 62 5.12 24.27 -23.86
N MET A 63 3.87 23.95 -24.20
CA MET A 63 2.82 24.95 -24.47
C MET A 63 2.17 25.53 -23.20
N GLN A 64 2.42 24.97 -22.01
CA GLN A 64 1.88 25.47 -20.73
C GLN A 64 2.53 26.76 -20.21
N GLY A 65 3.54 27.32 -20.89
CA GLY A 65 4.03 28.68 -20.63
C GLY A 65 4.81 28.88 -19.33
N GLY A 66 5.43 27.82 -18.79
CA GLY A 66 6.30 27.90 -17.61
C GLY A 66 7.75 28.24 -17.94
N ASP A 67 8.45 28.83 -16.98
CA ASP A 67 9.87 29.18 -17.05
C ASP A 67 10.74 27.93 -17.33
N GLU A 68 11.47 27.90 -18.46
CA GLU A 68 12.24 26.74 -18.92
C GLU A 68 13.31 26.31 -17.90
N GLU A 69 13.76 27.26 -17.08
CA GLU A 69 14.73 27.05 -16.02
C GLU A 69 14.14 26.25 -14.85
N LEU A 70 12.88 26.54 -14.46
CA LEU A 70 12.16 25.79 -13.42
C LEU A 70 11.97 24.32 -13.84
N LEU A 71 11.60 24.10 -15.10
CA LEU A 71 11.36 22.77 -15.67
C LEU A 71 12.63 21.93 -15.73
N ARG A 72 13.76 22.53 -16.11
CA ARG A 72 15.06 21.87 -16.06
C ARG A 72 15.47 21.54 -14.63
N ASN A 73 15.14 22.39 -13.65
CA ASN A 73 15.43 22.13 -12.25
C ASN A 73 14.63 20.94 -11.71
N GLU A 74 13.34 20.83 -12.05
CA GLU A 74 12.50 19.68 -11.67
C GLU A 74 12.95 18.38 -12.35
N ALA A 75 13.20 18.41 -13.65
CA ALA A 75 13.70 17.25 -14.39
C ALA A 75 15.06 16.78 -13.82
N THR A 76 15.94 17.74 -13.47
CA THR A 76 17.23 17.45 -12.83
C THR A 76 17.03 16.79 -11.45
N ALA A 77 16.05 17.24 -10.67
CA ALA A 77 15.73 16.64 -9.38
C ALA A 77 15.24 15.19 -9.52
N ILE A 78 14.39 14.90 -10.51
CA ILE A 78 13.88 13.55 -10.79
C ILE A 78 15.01 12.60 -11.18
N VAL A 79 15.84 12.99 -12.16
CA VAL A 79 16.98 12.16 -12.61
C VAL A 79 18.01 11.98 -11.49
N ARG A 80 18.26 13.02 -10.68
CA ARG A 80 19.17 12.93 -9.53
C ARG A 80 18.66 11.96 -8.47
N ARG A 81 17.38 12.01 -8.08
CA ARG A 81 16.77 11.07 -7.12
C ARG A 81 16.85 9.62 -7.61
N PHE A 82 16.57 9.39 -8.89
CA PHE A 82 16.67 8.06 -9.48
C PHE A 82 18.11 7.52 -9.48
N ARG A 83 19.11 8.37 -9.81
CA ARG A 83 20.53 7.98 -9.73
C ARG A 83 21.00 7.70 -8.31
N ILE A 84 20.49 8.43 -7.31
CA ILE A 84 20.71 8.11 -5.89
C ILE A 84 20.19 6.71 -5.58
N GLY A 85 18.97 6.37 -6.02
CA GLY A 85 18.39 5.03 -5.85
C GLY A 85 19.25 3.92 -6.49
N CYS A 86 19.71 4.12 -7.72
CA CYS A 86 20.61 3.18 -8.40
C CYS A 86 21.97 3.02 -7.68
N ALA A 87 22.50 4.10 -7.09
CA ALA A 87 23.73 4.06 -6.30
C ALA A 87 23.53 3.32 -4.96
N LEU A 88 22.38 3.51 -4.29
CA LEU A 88 22.03 2.77 -3.07
C LEU A 88 21.88 1.27 -3.33
N LEU A 89 21.24 0.89 -4.44
CA LEU A 89 21.14 -0.49 -4.87
C LEU A 89 22.53 -1.09 -5.17
N GLY A 90 23.38 -0.35 -5.89
CA GLY A 90 24.76 -0.74 -6.16
C GLY A 90 25.58 -0.93 -4.88
N PHE A 91 25.45 0.00 -3.92
CA PHE A 91 26.07 -0.10 -2.60
C PHE A 91 25.67 -1.39 -1.89
N TRP A 92 24.37 -1.70 -1.85
CA TRP A 92 23.83 -2.88 -1.19
C TRP A 92 24.35 -4.18 -1.80
N CYS A 93 24.33 -4.29 -3.13
CA CYS A 93 24.91 -5.41 -3.86
C CYS A 93 26.40 -5.60 -3.53
N GLY A 94 27.14 -4.51 -3.36
CA GLY A 94 28.55 -4.56 -2.97
C GLY A 94 28.79 -4.98 -1.53
N VAL A 95 27.91 -4.62 -0.59
CA VAL A 95 27.94 -5.14 0.79
C VAL A 95 27.75 -6.66 0.80
N VAL A 96 26.75 -7.16 0.07
CA VAL A 96 26.48 -8.61 -0.03
C VAL A 96 27.68 -9.36 -0.62
N ALA A 97 28.26 -8.84 -1.71
CA ALA A 97 29.44 -9.42 -2.35
C ALA A 97 30.67 -9.40 -1.42
N ALA A 98 30.89 -8.30 -0.69
CA ALA A 98 32.01 -8.15 0.24
C ALA A 98 31.89 -9.11 1.43
N LEU A 99 30.69 -9.26 2.01
CA LEU A 99 30.42 -10.20 3.09
C LEU A 99 30.63 -11.65 2.65
N LYS A 100 30.19 -12.02 1.44
CA LYS A 100 30.40 -13.36 0.90
C LYS A 100 31.88 -13.65 0.66
N ALA A 101 32.62 -12.68 0.12
CA ALA A 101 34.06 -12.80 -0.09
C ALA A 101 34.84 -12.86 1.24
N ALA A 102 34.43 -12.10 2.26
CA ALA A 102 35.00 -12.16 3.60
C ALA A 102 34.75 -13.51 4.30
N ALA A 103 33.56 -14.09 4.12
CA ALA A 103 33.24 -15.42 4.63
C ALA A 103 34.14 -16.51 3.99
N MET A 104 34.41 -16.41 2.68
CA MET A 104 35.33 -17.32 1.99
C MET A 104 36.81 -17.15 2.42
N ALA A 105 37.20 -15.96 2.89
CA ALA A 105 38.57 -15.68 3.35
C ALA A 105 38.90 -16.19 4.77
N ARG A 106 37.91 -16.71 5.52
CA ARG A 106 38.06 -17.20 6.91
C ARG A 106 38.47 -18.67 7.04
N VAL A 107 38.89 -19.33 5.96
CA VAL A 107 39.44 -20.70 6.04
C VAL A 107 40.78 -20.67 6.82
N PRO A 108 40.96 -21.50 7.86
CA PRO A 108 42.19 -21.52 8.65
C PRO A 108 43.36 -22.07 7.82
N LEU A 109 44.49 -21.35 7.83
CA LEU A 109 45.78 -21.88 7.39
C LEU A 109 46.16 -23.05 8.31
N HIS A 110 46.37 -24.23 7.72
CA HIS A 110 46.85 -25.43 8.40
C HIS A 110 48.10 -25.11 9.24
N LYS A 111 47.97 -25.12 10.57
CA LYS A 111 49.08 -24.98 11.54
C LYS A 111 49.63 -26.33 12.01
N GLY A 112 49.46 -27.40 11.22
CA GLY A 112 49.68 -28.77 11.68
C GLY A 112 50.55 -29.63 10.78
N PHE A 113 51.53 -29.09 10.06
CA PHE A 113 52.46 -29.93 9.30
C PHE A 113 53.82 -29.97 10.01
N GLN A 114 54.04 -31.00 10.83
CA GLN A 114 55.37 -31.36 11.31
C GLN A 114 55.94 -32.49 10.45
N ILE A 115 57.17 -32.31 9.96
CA ILE A 115 57.86 -33.28 9.12
C ILE A 115 58.53 -34.32 10.02
N GLU A 116 58.08 -35.57 9.94
CA GLU A 116 58.82 -36.72 10.49
C GLU A 116 60.09 -36.96 9.66
N ARG A 117 61.25 -36.65 10.26
CA ARG A 117 62.55 -36.72 9.58
C ARG A 117 62.96 -38.14 9.18
N GLY A 118 62.33 -39.17 9.75
CA GLY A 118 62.63 -40.58 9.47
C GLY A 118 62.04 -41.11 8.16
N MET A 119 61.03 -40.45 7.58
CA MET A 119 60.32 -40.93 6.38
C MET A 119 60.47 -40.02 5.15
N CYS A 120 61.37 -39.03 5.20
CA CYS A 120 61.57 -38.10 4.09
C CYS A 120 62.54 -38.67 3.02
N VAL A 121 62.00 -39.09 1.88
CA VAL A 121 62.76 -39.73 0.76
C VAL A 121 63.34 -38.75 -0.28
N SER A 122 63.43 -37.44 0.01
CA SER A 122 64.07 -36.42 -0.86
C SER A 122 63.66 -36.45 -2.36
N CYS A 123 62.46 -36.92 -2.68
CA CYS A 123 62.01 -37.16 -4.06
C CYS A 123 61.49 -35.90 -4.79
N GLY A 124 61.64 -34.71 -4.19
CA GLY A 124 61.23 -33.47 -4.83
C GLY A 124 59.72 -33.31 -5.07
N ARG A 125 58.84 -34.00 -4.33
CA ARG A 125 57.38 -33.89 -4.52
C ARG A 125 56.66 -32.90 -3.59
N CYS A 126 57.37 -32.22 -2.68
CA CYS A 126 56.81 -31.25 -1.73
C CYS A 126 57.13 -29.78 -2.10
N PHE A 127 57.28 -29.48 -3.39
CA PHE A 127 57.94 -28.27 -3.91
C PHE A 127 57.40 -26.92 -3.40
N ALA A 128 56.16 -26.84 -2.91
CA ALA A 128 55.57 -25.58 -2.46
C ALA A 128 55.91 -25.18 -0.99
N ALA A 129 56.50 -26.08 -0.19
CA ALA A 129 56.68 -25.85 1.26
C ALA A 129 58.12 -26.04 1.80
N CYS A 130 59.13 -26.13 0.92
CA CYS A 130 60.53 -26.38 1.33
C CYS A 130 61.24 -25.08 1.79
N PRO A 131 61.78 -24.99 3.03
CA PRO A 131 62.39 -23.75 3.53
C PRO A 131 63.72 -23.35 2.87
N ARG A 132 64.38 -24.24 2.11
CA ARG A 132 65.65 -23.92 1.44
C ARG A 132 65.49 -23.00 0.23
N GLU A 133 64.32 -22.99 -0.42
CA GLU A 133 64.10 -22.13 -1.60
C GLU A 133 63.84 -20.66 -1.23
N HIS A 134 63.30 -20.41 -0.02
CA HIS A 134 63.09 -19.04 0.46
C HIS A 134 64.39 -18.27 0.72
N LEU A 135 65.54 -18.97 0.77
CA LEU A 135 66.87 -18.35 0.81
C LEU A 135 67.39 -18.01 -0.60
N ALA A 136 66.93 -18.68 -1.67
CA ALA A 136 67.33 -18.38 -3.05
C ALA A 136 66.63 -17.12 -3.62
N TRP A 137 65.41 -16.84 -3.17
CA TRP A 137 64.63 -15.69 -3.65
C TRP A 137 65.18 -14.32 -3.20
N LYS A 138 66.12 -14.28 -2.24
CA LYS A 138 66.79 -13.04 -1.80
C LYS A 138 68.02 -12.66 -2.64
N GLN A 139 68.45 -13.46 -3.62
CA GLN A 139 69.68 -13.17 -4.41
C GLN A 139 69.47 -13.02 -5.93
N GLY A 140 68.24 -13.11 -6.44
CA GLY A 140 67.97 -13.03 -7.88
C GLY A 140 67.21 -11.76 -8.30
N ALA A 141 67.72 -10.59 -7.96
CA ALA A 141 67.31 -9.36 -8.64
C ALA A 141 67.83 -9.38 -10.08
N THR A 142 67.04 -8.80 -10.99
CA THR A 142 67.34 -8.51 -12.41
C THR A 142 67.23 -9.69 -13.39
N TRP A 143 66.22 -9.67 -14.26
CA TRP A 143 66.43 -9.69 -15.72
C TRP A 143 65.12 -9.43 -16.47
N TRP A 144 64.95 -8.19 -16.90
CA TRP A 144 64.13 -7.87 -18.08
C TRP A 144 64.85 -8.42 -19.31
N ALA A 145 64.27 -9.39 -20.03
CA ALA A 145 64.31 -9.45 -21.49
C ALA A 145 63.64 -10.71 -22.06
N ARG A 146 62.91 -10.49 -23.17
CA ARG A 146 62.29 -11.44 -24.12
C ARG A 146 60.99 -12.09 -23.61
N GLY A 147 59.81 -11.65 -24.03
CA GLY A 147 59.41 -11.26 -25.39
C GLY A 147 58.72 -12.45 -26.06
N MET A 148 57.39 -12.33 -26.25
CA MET A 148 56.56 -13.11 -27.18
C MET A 148 56.60 -14.65 -27.04
N SER A 149 55.96 -15.17 -25.99
CA SER A 149 55.36 -16.53 -25.97
C SER A 149 54.31 -16.70 -24.85
N GLY A 150 53.69 -15.60 -24.42
CA GLY A 150 52.81 -15.56 -23.23
C GLY A 150 51.41 -16.14 -23.44
N LEU A 151 50.95 -16.31 -24.68
CA LEU A 151 49.57 -16.73 -24.95
C LEU A 151 49.38 -18.25 -24.88
N SER A 152 50.40 -19.07 -25.16
CA SER A 152 50.30 -20.53 -25.01
C SER A 152 50.55 -21.01 -23.58
N ARG A 153 51.27 -20.23 -22.75
CA ARG A 153 51.50 -20.57 -21.33
C ARG A 153 50.40 -20.11 -20.38
N TRP A 154 49.61 -19.08 -20.75
CA TRP A 154 48.39 -18.75 -20.02
C TRP A 154 47.35 -19.90 -20.12
N ALA A 155 47.27 -20.59 -21.26
CA ALA A 155 46.39 -21.76 -21.43
C ALA A 155 46.85 -23.01 -20.64
N ALA A 156 48.12 -23.12 -20.26
CA ALA A 156 48.64 -24.27 -19.51
C ALA A 156 48.61 -24.08 -17.99
N GLY A 157 48.65 -22.83 -17.49
CA GLY A 157 48.69 -22.51 -16.06
C GLY A 157 47.32 -22.51 -15.35
N VAL A 158 46.21 -22.61 -16.07
CA VAL A 158 44.86 -22.63 -15.47
C VAL A 158 44.41 -24.04 -15.04
N ARG A 159 45.16 -25.09 -15.40
CA ARG A 159 44.67 -26.47 -15.29
C ARG A 159 44.66 -27.09 -13.89
N ARG A 160 45.08 -26.38 -12.83
CA ARG A 160 44.97 -26.87 -11.44
C ARG A 160 44.70 -25.72 -10.47
N ARG A 161 43.43 -25.35 -10.28
CA ARG A 161 42.98 -24.51 -9.15
C ARG A 161 42.17 -25.34 -8.14
N PRO A 162 42.31 -25.11 -6.83
CA PRO A 162 41.73 -25.96 -5.78
C PRO A 162 40.26 -25.65 -5.45
N SER A 163 39.58 -24.76 -6.20
CA SER A 163 38.21 -24.30 -5.91
C SER A 163 37.10 -25.18 -6.50
N ALA A 164 37.44 -26.33 -7.08
CA ALA A 164 36.49 -27.24 -7.73
C ALA A 164 35.46 -27.96 -6.82
N PRO A 165 35.70 -28.27 -5.52
CA PRO A 165 34.81 -29.19 -4.81
C PRO A 165 33.44 -28.60 -4.45
N LEU A 166 33.31 -27.27 -4.32
CA LEU A 166 32.05 -26.60 -3.96
C LEU A 166 31.25 -26.08 -5.16
N MET A 167 31.93 -25.72 -6.25
CA MET A 167 31.30 -25.07 -7.41
C MET A 167 30.52 -26.07 -8.27
N ARG A 168 31.01 -27.31 -8.38
CA ARG A 168 30.36 -28.37 -9.15
C ARG A 168 28.98 -28.79 -8.59
N PRO A 169 28.80 -29.08 -7.28
CA PRO A 169 27.47 -29.40 -6.73
C PRO A 169 26.50 -28.20 -6.76
N MET A 170 27.01 -26.97 -6.65
CA MET A 170 26.21 -25.75 -6.75
C MET A 170 25.65 -25.55 -8.17
N LEU A 171 26.49 -25.70 -9.21
CA LEU A 171 26.07 -25.61 -10.61
C LEU A 171 25.07 -26.70 -10.99
N MET A 172 25.24 -27.91 -10.45
CA MET A 172 24.25 -28.99 -10.63
C MET A 172 22.89 -28.61 -10.04
N SER A 173 22.88 -28.10 -8.81
CA SER A 173 21.64 -27.74 -8.10
C SER A 173 20.92 -26.57 -8.78
N LEU A 174 21.66 -25.55 -9.21
CA LEU A 174 21.11 -24.39 -9.92
C LEU A 174 20.59 -24.77 -11.32
N GLY A 175 21.30 -25.67 -12.02
CA GLY A 175 20.85 -26.21 -13.30
C GLY A 175 19.56 -27.01 -13.18
N ILE A 176 19.42 -27.86 -12.17
CA ILE A 176 18.19 -28.63 -11.90
C ILE A 176 17.01 -27.69 -11.60
N LEU A 177 17.22 -26.66 -10.77
CA LEU A 177 16.18 -25.69 -10.41
C LEU A 177 15.72 -24.89 -11.63
N ALA A 178 16.66 -24.41 -12.45
CA ALA A 178 16.35 -23.68 -13.68
C ALA A 178 15.62 -24.57 -14.71
N ALA A 179 16.00 -25.86 -14.81
CA ALA A 179 15.35 -26.82 -15.69
C ALA A 179 13.92 -27.18 -15.24
N THR A 180 13.70 -27.37 -13.93
CA THR A 180 12.36 -27.63 -13.38
C THR A 180 11.45 -26.42 -13.53
N PHE A 181 11.94 -25.21 -13.24
CA PHE A 181 11.19 -23.98 -13.50
C PHE A 181 10.80 -23.84 -14.97
N SER A 182 11.74 -24.11 -15.89
CA SER A 182 11.48 -24.07 -17.34
C SER A 182 10.44 -25.11 -17.77
N ALA A 183 10.50 -26.32 -17.23
CA ALA A 183 9.53 -27.37 -17.53
C ALA A 183 8.11 -27.02 -17.04
N ILE A 184 7.99 -26.39 -15.87
CA ILE A 184 6.72 -25.89 -15.36
C ILE A 184 6.15 -24.82 -16.28
N ILE A 185 6.93 -23.79 -16.62
CA ILE A 185 6.49 -22.73 -17.54
C ILE A 185 6.07 -23.31 -18.89
N LEU A 186 6.83 -24.26 -19.43
CA LEU A 186 6.48 -24.94 -20.69
C LEU A 186 5.16 -25.72 -20.58
N ALA A 187 4.91 -26.43 -19.48
CA ALA A 187 3.67 -27.17 -19.27
C ALA A 187 2.46 -26.23 -19.16
N THR A 188 2.59 -25.11 -18.45
CA THR A 188 1.53 -24.09 -18.35
C THR A 188 1.26 -23.43 -19.69
N MET A 189 2.31 -23.11 -20.47
CA MET A 189 2.17 -22.58 -21.82
C MET A 189 1.53 -23.61 -22.76
N LEU A 190 1.88 -24.90 -22.67
CA LEU A 190 1.27 -25.92 -23.52
C LEU A 190 -0.22 -26.09 -23.21
N ARG A 191 -0.60 -26.11 -21.91
CA ARG A 191 -1.99 -26.16 -21.47
C ARG A 191 -2.78 -24.92 -21.94
N ASN A 192 -2.20 -23.74 -21.81
CA ASN A 192 -2.86 -22.51 -22.25
C ASN A 192 -2.96 -22.44 -23.78
N TYR A 193 -2.00 -23.04 -24.51
CA TYR A 193 -2.00 -23.08 -25.97
C TYR A 193 -3.07 -24.04 -26.50
N THR A 194 -3.19 -25.25 -25.93
CA THR A 194 -4.24 -26.20 -26.33
C THR A 194 -5.63 -25.63 -26.04
N SER A 195 -5.84 -25.02 -24.85
CA SER A 195 -7.13 -24.39 -24.56
C SER A 195 -7.42 -23.14 -25.40
N ALA A 196 -6.41 -22.39 -25.83
CA ALA A 196 -6.60 -21.27 -26.75
C ALA A 196 -6.89 -21.74 -28.18
N TYR A 197 -6.31 -22.87 -28.59
CA TYR A 197 -6.61 -23.52 -29.87
C TYR A 197 -8.06 -24.01 -29.91
N ASP A 198 -8.55 -24.62 -28.83
CA ASP A 198 -9.95 -25.03 -28.71
C ASP A 198 -10.89 -23.83 -28.87
N LEU A 199 -10.61 -22.69 -28.21
CA LEU A 199 -11.42 -21.47 -28.31
C LEU A 199 -11.44 -20.83 -29.71
N LEU A 200 -10.37 -20.99 -30.50
CA LEU A 200 -10.26 -20.40 -31.84
C LEU A 200 -10.87 -21.27 -32.95
N TRP A 201 -10.90 -22.60 -32.77
CA TRP A 201 -11.28 -23.53 -33.83
C TRP A 201 -12.56 -24.33 -33.51
N GLN A 202 -12.88 -24.53 -32.24
CA GLN A 202 -14.09 -25.18 -31.77
C GLN A 202 -14.92 -24.14 -31.02
N ASN A 203 -15.92 -23.55 -31.68
CA ASN A 203 -16.84 -22.63 -31.01
C ASN A 203 -17.30 -23.24 -29.68
N PRO A 204 -17.24 -22.49 -28.56
CA PRO A 204 -17.71 -22.99 -27.27
C PRO A 204 -19.16 -23.48 -27.40
N PRO A 205 -19.56 -24.55 -26.68
CA PRO A 205 -20.90 -25.11 -26.79
C PRO A 205 -22.01 -24.06 -26.64
N ARG A 206 -21.79 -23.11 -25.70
CA ARG A 206 -22.70 -22.00 -25.43
C ARG A 206 -22.83 -21.02 -26.61
N MET A 207 -21.73 -20.69 -27.28
CA MET A 207 -21.76 -19.81 -28.46
C MET A 207 -22.49 -20.49 -29.63
N ALA A 208 -22.27 -21.80 -29.81
CA ALA A 208 -22.98 -22.58 -30.82
C ALA A 208 -24.49 -22.67 -30.55
N ASP A 209 -24.89 -22.79 -29.28
CA ASP A 209 -26.31 -22.83 -28.89
C ASP A 209 -26.99 -21.46 -29.08
N LEU A 210 -26.34 -20.37 -28.68
CA LEU A 210 -26.84 -19.01 -28.91
C LEU A 210 -26.97 -18.70 -30.41
N GLN A 211 -26.02 -19.14 -31.23
CA GLN A 211 -26.09 -19.01 -32.69
C GLN A 211 -27.28 -19.78 -33.28
N ARG A 212 -27.63 -20.97 -32.75
CA ARG A 212 -28.83 -21.69 -33.17
C ARG A 212 -30.11 -20.94 -32.77
N GLN A 213 -30.16 -20.41 -31.55
CA GLN A 213 -31.30 -19.60 -31.08
C GLN A 213 -31.51 -18.34 -31.92
N LEU A 214 -30.43 -17.68 -32.36
CA LEU A 214 -30.52 -16.53 -33.26
C LEU A 214 -31.04 -16.91 -34.66
N VAL A 215 -30.73 -18.11 -35.15
CA VAL A 215 -31.29 -18.62 -36.42
C VAL A 215 -32.79 -18.90 -36.29
N GLU A 216 -33.24 -19.37 -35.12
CA GLU A 216 -34.65 -19.62 -34.83
C GLU A 216 -35.45 -18.33 -34.56
N SER A 217 -34.81 -17.29 -34.02
CA SER A 217 -35.42 -15.99 -33.69
C SER A 217 -34.49 -14.82 -34.08
N PRO A 218 -34.54 -14.35 -35.34
CA PRO A 218 -33.56 -13.40 -35.89
C PRO A 218 -33.63 -11.98 -35.30
N ASP A 219 -34.80 -11.56 -34.82
CA ASP A 219 -35.04 -10.20 -34.31
C ASP A 219 -34.97 -10.13 -32.76
N ASP A 220 -34.60 -11.21 -32.09
CA ASP A 220 -34.53 -11.25 -30.63
C ASP A 220 -33.29 -10.49 -30.12
N GLU A 221 -33.54 -9.29 -29.60
CA GLU A 221 -32.51 -8.37 -29.10
C GLU A 221 -31.72 -8.96 -27.91
N LEU A 222 -32.35 -9.80 -27.10
CA LEU A 222 -31.71 -10.43 -25.94
C LEU A 222 -30.73 -11.53 -26.36
N VAL A 223 -31.07 -12.30 -27.40
CA VAL A 223 -30.16 -13.32 -27.96
C VAL A 223 -29.00 -12.65 -28.69
N MET A 224 -29.24 -11.56 -29.43
CA MET A 224 -28.19 -10.77 -30.05
C MET A 224 -27.22 -10.16 -29.02
N GLU A 225 -27.75 -9.64 -27.91
CA GLU A 225 -26.94 -9.11 -26.82
C GLU A 225 -26.15 -10.22 -26.10
N ALA A 226 -26.77 -11.38 -25.86
CA ALA A 226 -26.09 -12.55 -25.29
C ALA A 226 -24.93 -13.03 -26.18
N ILE A 227 -25.10 -13.03 -27.50
CA ILE A 227 -24.03 -13.37 -28.46
C ILE A 227 -22.90 -12.34 -28.42
N ARG A 228 -23.21 -11.04 -28.36
CA ARG A 228 -22.19 -9.98 -28.26
C ARG A 228 -21.41 -10.08 -26.95
N ASN A 229 -22.09 -10.38 -25.85
CA ASN A 229 -21.47 -10.56 -24.53
C ASN A 229 -20.59 -11.80 -24.50
N GLU A 230 -21.02 -12.91 -25.10
CA GLU A 230 -20.23 -14.13 -25.20
C GLU A 230 -18.99 -13.93 -26.12
N ASP A 231 -19.14 -13.30 -27.28
CA ASP A 231 -17.99 -12.94 -28.17
C ASP A 231 -16.99 -12.01 -27.46
N ALA A 232 -17.47 -11.00 -26.75
CA ALA A 232 -16.62 -10.09 -25.98
C ALA A 232 -15.88 -10.81 -24.83
N ALA A 233 -16.51 -11.78 -24.18
CA ALA A 233 -15.85 -12.64 -23.18
C ALA A 233 -14.76 -13.51 -23.83
N LEU A 234 -15.05 -14.16 -24.95
CA LEU A 234 -14.10 -15.02 -25.68
C LEU A 234 -12.87 -14.24 -26.17
N ARG A 235 -13.07 -13.01 -26.68
CA ARG A 235 -11.96 -12.14 -27.11
C ARG A 235 -11.10 -11.67 -25.95
N ARG A 236 -11.69 -11.31 -24.81
CA ARG A 236 -10.94 -10.93 -23.60
C ARG A 236 -10.06 -12.09 -23.12
N ASP A 237 -10.63 -13.30 -23.08
CA ASP A 237 -9.92 -14.53 -22.74
C ASP A 237 -8.77 -14.82 -23.72
N PHE A 238 -9.02 -14.63 -25.02
CA PHE A 238 -8.00 -14.82 -26.05
C PHE A 238 -6.82 -13.85 -25.88
N PHE A 239 -7.07 -12.54 -25.71
CA PHE A 239 -6.01 -11.55 -25.56
C PHE A 239 -5.25 -11.66 -24.23
N ALA A 240 -5.94 -12.02 -23.14
CA ALA A 240 -5.30 -12.28 -21.86
C ALA A 240 -4.31 -13.45 -21.95
N ARG A 241 -4.71 -14.55 -22.62
CA ARG A 241 -3.84 -15.70 -22.87
C ARG A 241 -2.68 -15.33 -23.80
N GLY A 242 -2.91 -14.50 -24.81
CA GLY A 242 -1.86 -13.97 -25.70
C GLY A 242 -0.76 -13.22 -24.95
N ARG A 243 -1.12 -12.34 -24.00
CA ARG A 243 -0.17 -11.64 -23.14
C ARG A 243 0.63 -12.60 -22.25
N GLN A 244 -0.04 -13.61 -21.67
CA GLN A 244 0.64 -14.64 -20.87
C GLN A 244 1.65 -15.45 -21.71
N MET A 245 1.33 -15.79 -22.96
CA MET A 245 2.27 -16.48 -23.86
C MET A 245 3.50 -15.62 -24.18
N ALA A 246 3.32 -14.32 -24.39
CA ALA A 246 4.42 -13.40 -24.69
C ALA A 246 5.44 -13.31 -23.55
N VAL A 247 4.95 -13.22 -22.30
CA VAL A 247 5.80 -13.20 -21.10
C VAL A 247 6.42 -14.58 -20.84
N GLY A 248 5.61 -15.64 -20.93
CA GLY A 248 6.06 -17.02 -20.72
C GLY A 248 7.20 -17.41 -21.65
N ARG A 249 7.19 -16.96 -22.91
CA ARG A 249 8.26 -17.22 -23.89
C ARG A 249 9.62 -16.68 -23.44
N TRP A 250 9.65 -15.48 -22.88
CA TRP A 250 10.89 -14.87 -22.40
C TRP A 250 11.40 -15.54 -21.12
N LEU A 251 10.50 -15.90 -20.21
CA LEU A 251 10.84 -16.63 -18.98
C LEU A 251 11.37 -18.04 -19.28
N LEU A 252 10.75 -18.75 -20.23
CA LEU A 252 11.20 -20.06 -20.68
C LEU A 252 12.60 -19.99 -21.31
N LEU A 253 12.83 -19.01 -22.20
CA LEU A 253 14.13 -18.82 -22.83
C LEU A 253 15.22 -18.53 -21.79
N ALA A 254 14.95 -17.63 -20.84
CA ALA A 254 15.89 -17.30 -19.77
C ALA A 254 16.20 -18.51 -18.88
N GLY A 255 15.19 -19.29 -18.49
CA GLY A 255 15.35 -20.50 -17.69
C GLY A 255 16.14 -21.59 -18.40
N VAL A 256 15.88 -21.84 -19.68
CA VAL A 256 16.60 -22.84 -20.49
C VAL A 256 18.06 -22.42 -20.69
N VAL A 257 18.32 -21.16 -21.03
CA VAL A 257 19.70 -20.63 -21.17
C VAL A 257 20.46 -20.79 -19.86
N LEU A 258 19.84 -20.44 -18.72
CA LEU A 258 20.47 -20.60 -17.42
C LEU A 258 20.78 -22.08 -17.10
N ALA A 259 19.84 -22.98 -17.39
CA ALA A 259 20.05 -24.42 -17.19
C ALA A 259 21.21 -24.96 -18.03
N VAL A 260 21.25 -24.62 -19.32
CA VAL A 260 22.33 -25.03 -20.25
C VAL A 260 23.68 -24.52 -19.79
N VAL A 261 23.78 -23.24 -19.40
CA VAL A 261 25.01 -22.64 -18.88
C VAL A 261 25.48 -23.36 -17.62
N CYS A 262 24.55 -23.69 -16.70
CA CYS A 262 24.87 -24.39 -15.46
C CYS A 262 25.34 -25.84 -15.71
N PHE A 263 24.64 -26.60 -16.56
CA PHE A 263 25.03 -27.98 -16.89
C PHE A 263 26.33 -28.05 -17.70
N HIS A 264 26.54 -27.12 -18.63
CA HIS A 264 27.81 -27.01 -19.36
C HIS A 264 28.97 -26.69 -18.40
N GLY A 265 28.76 -25.79 -17.44
CA GLY A 265 29.71 -25.51 -16.37
C GLY A 265 30.00 -26.74 -15.50
N TYR A 266 28.97 -27.52 -15.18
CA TYR A 266 29.09 -28.77 -14.41
C TYR A 266 29.95 -29.83 -15.12
N VAL A 267 29.71 -30.07 -16.41
CA VAL A 267 30.46 -31.05 -17.23
C VAL A 267 31.90 -30.61 -17.44
N TRP A 268 32.12 -29.32 -17.73
CA TRP A 268 33.45 -28.76 -17.92
C TRP A 268 34.34 -28.90 -16.68
N LEU A 269 33.75 -28.73 -15.49
CA LEU A 269 34.44 -28.98 -14.21
C LEU A 269 34.64 -30.47 -13.89
N GLY A 270 33.94 -31.37 -14.59
CA GLY A 270 34.04 -32.81 -14.43
C GLY A 270 35.11 -33.50 -15.27
N HIS A 271 35.58 -32.88 -16.35
CA HIS A 271 36.63 -33.42 -17.24
C HIS A 271 38.07 -33.03 -16.85
N GLY A 272 38.30 -32.59 -15.62
CA GLY A 272 39.65 -32.46 -15.07
C GLY A 272 40.30 -33.85 -14.89
N PRO A 273 41.63 -33.99 -15.08
CA PRO A 273 42.30 -35.28 -14.91
C PRO A 273 42.03 -35.83 -13.50
N ALA A 274 41.56 -37.07 -13.42
CA ALA A 274 41.27 -37.75 -12.16
C ALA A 274 42.52 -37.69 -11.27
N GLY A 275 42.35 -37.25 -10.03
CA GLY A 275 43.38 -37.37 -9.02
C GLY A 275 43.74 -38.84 -8.81
N PRO A 276 44.98 -39.15 -8.38
CA PRO A 276 45.37 -40.52 -8.08
C PRO A 276 44.39 -41.14 -7.06
N PRO A 277 44.11 -42.46 -7.15
CA PRO A 277 43.20 -43.13 -6.23
C PRO A 277 43.72 -42.95 -4.80
N LEU A 278 42.82 -42.54 -3.91
CA LEU A 278 43.12 -42.42 -2.49
C LEU A 278 43.23 -43.83 -1.88
N ASP A 279 44.23 -44.01 -1.03
CA ASP A 279 44.58 -45.29 -0.42
C ASP A 279 43.37 -45.88 0.33
N ALA A 280 43.09 -47.17 0.11
CA ALA A 280 42.01 -47.89 0.77
C ALA A 280 42.28 -47.98 2.27
N GLY A 281 41.72 -47.05 3.04
CA GLY A 281 41.85 -47.01 4.50
C GLY A 281 41.83 -45.62 5.14
N ALA A 282 41.80 -44.52 4.37
CA ALA A 282 41.67 -43.18 4.94
C ALA A 282 40.19 -42.81 5.20
N GLU A 283 39.85 -42.49 6.46
CA GLU A 283 38.53 -41.97 6.82
C GLU A 283 38.23 -40.66 6.08
N GLU A 284 37.02 -40.56 5.49
CA GLU A 284 36.57 -39.36 4.78
C GLU A 284 36.55 -38.14 5.72
N PRO A 285 37.13 -37.00 5.32
CA PRO A 285 37.18 -35.82 6.18
C PRO A 285 35.78 -35.22 6.43
N ASP A 286 35.46 -35.00 7.70
CA ASP A 286 34.15 -34.62 8.27
C ASP A 286 33.45 -33.44 7.54
N TRP A 287 34.21 -32.49 6.98
CA TRP A 287 33.65 -31.35 6.26
C TRP A 287 33.06 -31.70 4.88
N GLU A 288 33.52 -32.77 4.21
CA GLU A 288 32.92 -33.23 2.95
C GLU A 288 31.54 -33.87 3.20
N VAL A 289 31.39 -34.58 4.32
CA VAL A 289 30.12 -35.17 4.77
C VAL A 289 29.13 -34.07 5.11
N VAL A 290 29.55 -33.04 5.87
CA VAL A 290 28.70 -31.89 6.23
C VAL A 290 28.33 -31.04 5.01
N ALA A 291 29.25 -30.79 4.08
CA ALA A 291 28.98 -30.02 2.86
C ALA A 291 28.00 -30.77 1.92
N ARG A 292 28.16 -32.09 1.74
CA ARG A 292 27.21 -32.92 0.96
C ARG A 292 25.85 -33.04 1.65
N ARG A 293 25.81 -33.08 2.98
CA ARG A 293 24.56 -33.11 3.77
C ARG A 293 23.78 -31.81 3.63
N ASN A 294 24.46 -30.66 3.76
CA ASN A 294 23.83 -29.34 3.63
C ASN A 294 23.41 -29.03 2.19
N SER A 295 24.19 -29.45 1.17
CA SER A 295 23.76 -29.28 -0.22
C SER A 295 22.52 -30.12 -0.54
N ARG A 296 22.47 -31.38 -0.08
CA ARG A 296 21.29 -32.25 -0.24
C ARG A 296 20.06 -31.68 0.47
N ALA A 297 20.20 -31.19 1.70
CA ALA A 297 19.10 -30.59 2.46
C ALA A 297 18.49 -29.36 1.76
N VAL A 298 19.32 -28.51 1.15
CA VAL A 298 18.87 -27.35 0.36
C VAL A 298 18.18 -27.80 -0.94
N THR A 299 18.69 -28.83 -1.62
CA THR A 299 18.04 -29.38 -2.83
C THR A 299 16.69 -30.03 -2.51
N TYR A 300 16.58 -30.78 -1.39
CA TYR A 300 15.32 -31.36 -0.95
C TYR A 300 14.31 -30.27 -0.51
N GLY A 301 14.75 -29.23 0.21
CA GLY A 301 13.89 -28.12 0.60
C GLY A 301 13.34 -27.34 -0.60
N ALA A 302 14.18 -27.06 -1.60
CA ALA A 302 13.75 -26.41 -2.84
C ALA A 302 12.84 -27.31 -3.70
N GLY A 303 13.10 -28.62 -3.73
CA GLY A 303 12.27 -29.59 -4.44
C GLY A 303 10.88 -29.78 -3.81
N VAL A 304 10.79 -29.77 -2.47
CA VAL A 304 9.51 -29.86 -1.74
C VAL A 304 8.66 -28.59 -1.95
N LEU A 305 9.29 -27.41 -1.95
CA LEU A 305 8.59 -26.15 -2.24
C LEU A 305 8.12 -26.07 -3.70
N ALA A 306 8.90 -26.56 -4.65
CA ALA A 306 8.48 -26.65 -6.06
C ALA A 306 7.35 -27.68 -6.26
N ALA A 307 7.40 -28.83 -5.59
CA ALA A 307 6.33 -29.82 -5.63
C ALA A 307 5.03 -29.32 -4.97
N ALA A 308 5.13 -28.55 -3.87
CA ALA A 308 3.98 -27.91 -3.24
C ALA A 308 3.34 -26.85 -4.16
N ALA A 309 4.13 -26.05 -4.87
CA ALA A 309 3.63 -25.10 -5.85
C ALA A 309 2.93 -25.80 -7.04
N VAL A 310 3.43 -26.96 -7.48
CA VAL A 310 2.81 -27.78 -8.54
C VAL A 310 1.52 -28.46 -8.06
N ALA A 311 1.47 -28.97 -6.83
CA ALA A 311 0.26 -29.54 -6.24
C ALA A 311 -0.85 -28.47 -6.06
N MET A 312 -0.47 -27.25 -5.68
CA MET A 312 -1.41 -26.13 -5.53
C MET A 312 -1.94 -25.63 -6.89
N ALA A 313 -1.17 -25.76 -7.97
CA ALA A 313 -1.60 -25.41 -9.32
C ALA A 313 -2.49 -26.48 -10.00
N LEU A 314 -2.53 -27.71 -9.47
CA LEU A 314 -3.27 -28.84 -10.05
C LEU A 314 -4.62 -29.13 -9.36
N VAL A 315 -4.91 -28.53 -8.19
CA VAL A 315 -6.12 -28.83 -7.37
C VAL A 315 -7.05 -27.62 -7.25
N VAL A 316 -7.40 -26.98 -8.37
CA VAL A 316 -8.54 -26.05 -8.41
C VAL A 316 -9.73 -26.80 -8.99
N PRO A 317 -10.71 -27.27 -8.19
CA PRO A 317 -11.92 -27.87 -8.71
C PRO A 317 -12.81 -26.76 -9.28
N THR A 318 -13.32 -26.99 -10.48
CA THR A 318 -14.41 -26.21 -11.08
C THR A 318 -15.69 -26.43 -10.27
N VAL A 319 -16.10 -25.45 -9.47
CA VAL A 319 -17.36 -25.50 -8.73
C VAL A 319 -18.45 -24.78 -9.52
N ARG A 320 -19.50 -25.54 -9.87
CA ARG A 320 -20.77 -25.01 -10.38
C ARG A 320 -21.60 -24.50 -9.21
N LEU A 321 -22.13 -23.29 -9.36
CA LEU A 321 -23.07 -22.67 -8.43
C LEU A 321 -24.47 -23.26 -8.66
N SER A 322 -25.13 -23.61 -7.57
CA SER A 322 -26.58 -23.74 -7.53
C SER A 322 -27.08 -22.78 -6.46
N SER A 323 -27.96 -21.88 -6.89
CA SER A 323 -28.68 -20.89 -6.10
C SER A 323 -29.79 -21.59 -5.32
N ASP A 324 -30.02 -21.15 -4.07
CA ASP A 324 -31.34 -20.67 -3.72
C ASP A 324 -31.26 -19.79 -2.47
N ALA A 325 -31.90 -18.63 -2.58
CA ALA A 325 -31.95 -17.55 -1.63
C ALA A 325 -33.16 -17.72 -0.69
N GLY A 326 -33.00 -17.25 0.56
CA GLY A 326 -34.10 -17.09 1.50
C GLY A 326 -33.93 -15.76 2.24
N SER A 327 -34.84 -14.84 1.97
CA SER A 327 -35.00 -13.52 2.56
C SER A 327 -35.62 -13.56 3.97
N ALA A 328 -35.35 -12.55 4.80
CA ALA A 328 -36.28 -12.10 5.85
C ALA A 328 -35.99 -10.66 6.32
N ASP A 329 -37.07 -9.87 6.36
CA ASP A 329 -37.18 -8.43 6.65
C ASP A 329 -37.16 -8.04 8.14
N GLY A 330 -36.60 -6.86 8.42
CA GLY A 330 -37.25 -5.65 8.99
C GLY A 330 -38.10 -5.64 10.28
N ALA A 331 -37.77 -4.69 11.18
CA ALA A 331 -38.68 -3.91 12.06
C ALA A 331 -37.88 -2.70 12.63
N GLY A 332 -38.29 -1.43 12.76
CA GLY A 332 -39.57 -0.72 12.60
C GLY A 332 -39.76 0.24 13.80
N GLU A 333 -39.67 1.58 13.62
CA GLU A 333 -40.04 2.59 14.64
C GLU A 333 -40.65 3.85 13.98
N ASP A 334 -41.69 4.42 14.62
CA ASP A 334 -42.68 5.41 14.11
C ASP A 334 -42.20 6.90 14.13
N PRO A 335 -42.80 7.83 13.36
CA PRO A 335 -42.21 9.11 12.98
C PRO A 335 -42.55 10.28 13.92
N ALA A 336 -41.59 10.68 14.76
CA ALA A 336 -41.58 12.00 15.39
C ALA A 336 -40.93 13.02 14.42
N ALA A 337 -41.39 14.29 14.46
CA ALA A 337 -40.91 15.40 13.63
C ALA A 337 -39.41 15.29 13.31
N VAL A 338 -39.08 15.06 12.04
CA VAL A 338 -37.72 14.74 11.59
C VAL A 338 -36.81 15.92 11.94
N THR A 339 -36.06 15.79 13.02
CA THR A 339 -34.98 16.72 13.31
C THR A 339 -33.92 16.45 12.25
N LEU A 340 -33.66 17.47 11.42
CA LEU A 340 -32.65 17.42 10.38
C LEU A 340 -31.26 17.32 11.02
N THR A 341 -30.64 16.13 11.01
CA THR A 341 -29.36 15.92 11.72
C THR A 341 -28.31 15.20 10.87
N TRP A 342 -27.09 15.70 10.92
CA TRP A 342 -25.87 15.04 10.49
C TRP A 342 -24.81 15.23 11.59
N PRO A 343 -24.87 14.44 12.67
CA PRO A 343 -24.37 14.86 13.98
C PRO A 343 -22.86 14.75 14.19
N ARG A 344 -22.13 14.09 13.27
CA ARG A 344 -20.71 13.79 13.44
C ARG A 344 -20.08 13.48 12.09
N PHE A 345 -18.76 13.30 12.08
CA PHE A 345 -18.03 12.83 10.90
C PHE A 345 -18.70 11.60 10.28
N ARG A 346 -18.96 11.67 8.97
CA ARG A 346 -19.62 10.61 8.19
C ARG A 346 -21.01 10.19 8.68
N GLY A 347 -21.74 11.13 9.28
CA GLY A 347 -23.17 11.01 9.53
C GLY A 347 -23.55 10.23 10.80
N PRO A 348 -24.84 9.93 10.99
CA PRO A 348 -25.35 9.37 12.24
C PRO A 348 -24.67 8.08 12.70
N THR A 349 -24.29 7.22 11.76
CA THR A 349 -23.60 5.94 12.04
C THR A 349 -22.08 6.07 12.10
N GLY A 350 -21.52 7.19 11.65
CA GLY A 350 -20.08 7.34 11.40
C GLY A 350 -19.55 6.53 10.20
N CYS A 351 -20.43 5.79 9.51
CA CYS A 351 -20.08 4.88 8.42
C CYS A 351 -20.31 5.47 7.03
N GLY A 352 -20.74 6.72 6.91
CA GLY A 352 -21.03 7.37 5.63
C GLY A 352 -22.33 6.87 4.98
N LEU A 353 -23.24 6.31 5.78
CA LEU A 353 -24.55 5.87 5.31
C LEU A 353 -25.55 7.02 5.42
N VAL A 354 -26.22 7.32 4.31
CA VAL A 354 -27.21 8.38 4.20
C VAL A 354 -28.61 7.76 4.24
N PRO A 355 -29.55 8.30 5.05
CA PRO A 355 -30.93 7.82 5.05
C PRO A 355 -31.58 7.93 3.67
N ASP A 356 -32.53 7.03 3.41
CA ASP A 356 -33.33 7.05 2.19
C ASP A 356 -34.00 8.40 2.00
N GLY A 357 -33.99 8.89 0.76
CA GLY A 357 -34.53 10.19 0.42
C GLY A 357 -34.27 10.58 -1.03
N GLN A 358 -34.80 11.73 -1.43
CA GLN A 358 -34.48 12.33 -2.72
C GLN A 358 -33.28 13.25 -2.56
N TRP A 359 -32.19 12.89 -3.20
CA TRP A 359 -30.93 13.61 -3.12
C TRP A 359 -30.56 14.19 -4.48
N PRO A 360 -29.89 15.36 -4.54
CA PRO A 360 -29.37 15.91 -5.78
C PRO A 360 -28.45 14.92 -6.49
N THR A 361 -28.60 14.77 -7.81
CA THR A 361 -27.78 13.88 -8.65
C THR A 361 -27.09 14.60 -9.80
N GLU A 362 -27.40 15.89 -9.97
CA GLU A 362 -26.90 16.77 -11.02
C GLU A 362 -26.75 18.18 -10.45
N TRP A 363 -25.55 18.76 -10.55
CA TRP A 363 -25.27 20.17 -10.23
C TRP A 363 -23.96 20.60 -10.89
N ASP A 364 -23.81 21.91 -11.08
CA ASP A 364 -22.57 22.53 -11.53
C ASP A 364 -22.45 23.92 -10.90
N ALA A 365 -21.50 24.06 -9.98
CA ALA A 365 -21.29 25.29 -9.23
C ALA A 365 -20.76 26.47 -10.07
N ALA A 366 -20.13 26.22 -11.22
CA ALA A 366 -19.72 27.29 -12.13
C ALA A 366 -20.91 27.91 -12.85
N THR A 367 -21.93 27.10 -13.16
CA THR A 367 -23.19 27.58 -13.75
C THR A 367 -24.21 28.06 -12.72
N GLY A 368 -24.05 27.66 -11.46
CA GLY A 368 -25.03 27.88 -10.38
C GLY A 368 -26.17 26.85 -10.36
N ASN A 369 -26.18 25.89 -11.31
CA ASN A 369 -27.19 24.84 -11.35
C ASN A 369 -27.10 23.93 -10.10
N GLY A 370 -28.23 23.70 -9.43
CA GLY A 370 -28.32 22.87 -8.23
C GLY A 370 -27.68 23.46 -6.97
N ILE A 371 -27.27 24.75 -6.99
CA ILE A 371 -26.69 25.44 -5.84
C ILE A 371 -27.74 26.32 -5.18
N LEU A 372 -28.16 25.98 -3.96
CA LEU A 372 -29.10 26.79 -3.18
C LEU A 372 -28.44 28.05 -2.64
N TRP A 373 -27.24 27.89 -2.09
CA TRP A 373 -26.39 28.98 -1.64
C TRP A 373 -24.93 28.53 -1.58
N ALA A 374 -24.02 29.50 -1.67
CA ALA A 374 -22.60 29.30 -1.48
C ALA A 374 -22.02 30.50 -0.74
N VAL A 375 -21.40 30.25 0.43
CA VAL A 375 -20.86 31.32 1.28
C VAL A 375 -19.35 31.23 1.38
N PRO A 376 -18.62 32.36 1.26
CA PRO A 376 -17.17 32.33 1.40
C PRO A 376 -16.72 31.92 2.80
N ILE A 377 -15.72 31.04 2.84
CA ILE A 377 -14.96 30.65 4.02
C ILE A 377 -13.48 30.90 3.71
N GLY A 378 -12.68 31.34 4.68
CA GLY A 378 -11.28 31.68 4.44
C GLY A 378 -10.99 33.08 3.89
N ASP A 379 -12.01 33.93 3.76
CA ASP A 379 -11.86 35.33 3.38
C ASP A 379 -11.51 36.18 4.63
N PRO A 380 -10.30 36.77 4.72
CA PRO A 380 -9.88 37.61 5.84
C PRO A 380 -10.80 38.81 6.06
N ASP A 381 -11.40 39.33 4.99
CA ASP A 381 -12.30 40.49 5.03
C ASP A 381 -13.70 40.11 5.52
N LYS A 382 -14.06 38.82 5.46
CA LYS A 382 -15.31 38.26 6.02
C LYS A 382 -15.11 37.55 7.36
N GLY A 383 -13.85 37.40 7.80
CA GLY A 383 -13.47 37.00 9.16
C GLY A 383 -13.67 35.52 9.49
N ILE A 384 -13.62 34.63 8.51
CA ILE A 384 -13.54 33.17 8.73
C ILE A 384 -12.12 32.74 8.32
N PRO A 385 -11.27 32.23 9.23
CA PRO A 385 -9.95 31.73 8.87
C PRO A 385 -10.01 30.63 7.81
N ALA A 386 -9.03 30.61 6.90
CA ALA A 386 -9.01 29.69 5.75
C ALA A 386 -8.65 28.26 6.12
N ASP A 387 -7.84 28.07 7.16
CA ASP A 387 -7.32 26.75 7.50
C ASP A 387 -8.34 25.92 8.29
N GLY A 388 -8.67 24.75 7.75
CA GLY A 388 -9.46 23.71 8.36
C GLY A 388 -9.97 22.70 7.33
N ASN A 389 -9.89 21.43 7.69
CA ASN A 389 -10.31 20.30 6.85
C ASN A 389 -11.53 19.56 7.41
N SER A 390 -12.15 20.09 8.48
CA SER A 390 -13.32 19.47 9.09
C SER A 390 -14.53 19.44 8.15
N SER A 391 -15.27 18.34 8.24
CA SER A 391 -16.52 18.15 7.52
C SER A 391 -17.66 18.92 8.19
N PRO A 392 -18.65 19.43 7.42
CA PRO A 392 -19.84 20.04 8.01
C PRO A 392 -20.63 19.04 8.85
N VAL A 393 -21.17 19.51 9.97
CA VAL A 393 -22.17 18.78 10.76
C VAL A 393 -23.41 19.62 10.98
N VAL A 394 -24.57 18.98 11.11
CA VAL A 394 -25.87 19.66 11.10
C VAL A 394 -26.71 19.22 12.28
N TRP A 395 -27.35 20.19 12.94
CA TRP A 395 -28.36 19.95 13.96
C TRP A 395 -29.52 20.94 13.80
N GLY A 396 -30.67 20.44 13.36
CA GLY A 396 -31.81 21.27 12.99
C GLY A 396 -31.49 22.12 11.76
N ASP A 397 -31.61 23.43 11.93
CA ASP A 397 -31.29 24.47 10.94
C ASP A 397 -29.88 25.05 11.09
N HIS A 398 -29.04 24.49 11.98
CA HIS A 398 -27.69 24.98 12.23
C HIS A 398 -26.63 24.06 11.58
N VAL A 399 -25.71 24.66 10.82
CA VAL A 399 -24.54 24.01 10.23
C VAL A 399 -23.29 24.45 11.00
N TYR A 400 -22.45 23.51 11.40
CA TYR A 400 -21.23 23.78 12.16
C TYR A 400 -19.98 23.41 11.37
N LEU A 401 -18.96 24.27 11.46
CA LEU A 401 -17.63 24.05 10.90
C LEU A 401 -16.55 24.54 11.86
N THR A 402 -15.40 23.85 11.86
CA THR A 402 -14.21 24.32 12.57
C THR A 402 -13.21 24.93 11.60
N SER A 403 -12.52 25.96 12.08
CA SER A 403 -11.32 26.50 11.44
C SER A 403 -10.33 26.92 12.51
N ALA A 404 -9.07 27.10 12.14
CA ALA A 404 -8.08 27.60 13.05
C ALA A 404 -7.08 28.52 12.31
N ASP A 405 -6.37 29.32 13.08
CA ASP A 405 -5.14 29.98 12.66
C ASP A 405 -4.06 29.70 13.71
N ALA A 406 -2.85 30.23 13.51
CA ALA A 406 -1.70 29.94 14.37
C ALA A 406 -1.95 30.21 15.87
N ASP A 407 -2.89 31.09 16.20
CA ASP A 407 -3.14 31.53 17.58
C ASP A 407 -4.58 31.26 18.06
N ARG A 408 -5.52 30.89 17.16
CA ARG A 408 -6.96 30.88 17.47
C ARG A 408 -7.69 29.69 16.87
N ASN A 409 -8.46 29.03 17.71
CA ASN A 409 -9.43 27.99 17.34
C ASN A 409 -10.82 28.60 17.20
N TRP A 410 -11.54 28.24 16.13
CA TRP A 410 -12.87 28.77 15.84
C TRP A 410 -13.89 27.68 15.57
N LEU A 411 -15.07 27.87 16.14
CA LEU A 411 -16.29 27.18 15.76
C LEU A 411 -17.24 28.19 15.10
N HIS A 412 -17.68 27.88 13.89
CA HIS A 412 -18.61 28.70 13.13
C HIS A 412 -19.97 28.02 13.07
N CYS A 413 -21.03 28.83 13.12
CA CYS A 413 -22.38 28.37 12.91
C CYS A 413 -23.04 29.15 11.78
N PHE A 414 -23.59 28.41 10.82
CA PHE A 414 -24.30 28.93 9.66
C PHE A 414 -25.75 28.46 9.68
N SER A 415 -26.64 29.26 9.12
CA SER A 415 -28.00 28.86 8.80
C SER A 415 -28.01 27.87 7.64
N LEU A 416 -28.68 26.73 7.80
CA LEU A 416 -28.89 25.75 6.74
C LEU A 416 -29.75 26.32 5.59
N LEU A 417 -30.58 27.32 5.88
CA LEU A 417 -31.54 27.88 4.93
C LEU A 417 -30.88 28.75 3.86
N ASP A 418 -29.92 29.59 4.27
CA ASP A 418 -29.34 30.63 3.41
C ASP A 418 -27.81 30.77 3.54
N GLY A 419 -27.17 29.96 4.38
CA GLY A 419 -25.73 30.00 4.62
C GLY A 419 -25.27 31.20 5.45
N SER A 420 -26.18 32.03 5.96
CA SER A 420 -25.80 33.20 6.77
C SER A 420 -25.07 32.78 8.05
N VAL A 421 -24.03 33.53 8.42
CA VAL A 421 -23.28 33.28 9.67
C VAL A 421 -24.16 33.72 10.84
N LEU A 422 -24.61 32.76 11.65
CA LEU A 422 -25.43 33.01 12.83
C LEU A 422 -24.55 33.50 14.00
N TRP A 423 -23.44 32.81 14.22
CA TRP A 423 -22.45 33.19 15.23
C TRP A 423 -21.10 32.53 14.97
N ARG A 424 -20.07 33.08 15.64
CA ARG A 424 -18.71 32.53 15.66
C ARG A 424 -18.19 32.54 17.08
N THR A 425 -17.61 31.43 17.50
CA THR A 425 -17.04 31.27 18.83
C THR A 425 -15.56 31.02 18.70
N GLN A 426 -14.76 31.97 19.20
CA GLN A 426 -13.35 31.70 19.45
C GLN A 426 -13.27 30.76 20.64
N VAL A 427 -12.86 29.52 20.40
CA VAL A 427 -12.69 28.52 21.46
C VAL A 427 -11.44 28.89 22.24
N LYS A 428 -11.64 29.25 23.51
CA LYS A 428 -10.54 29.64 24.41
C LYS A 428 -10.05 28.41 25.15
N SER A 429 -8.75 28.16 25.04
CA SER A 429 -8.05 27.17 25.87
C SER A 429 -8.23 27.49 27.36
N PRO A 430 -8.18 26.48 28.25
CA PRO A 430 -8.22 26.73 29.69
C PRO A 430 -7.04 27.61 30.13
N PRO A 431 -7.19 28.47 31.16
CA PRO A 431 -6.14 29.42 31.59
C PRO A 431 -4.78 28.80 31.90
N ASN A 432 -4.75 27.54 32.34
CA ASN A 432 -3.54 26.78 32.68
C ASN A 432 -3.24 25.68 31.65
N SER A 433 -3.57 25.91 30.38
CA SER A 433 -3.30 24.95 29.31
C SER A 433 -1.79 24.63 29.21
N PRO A 434 -1.39 23.35 29.12
CA PRO A 434 -0.02 22.96 28.80
C PRO A 434 0.51 23.54 27.47
N MET A 435 -0.41 23.95 26.59
CA MET A 435 -0.13 24.59 25.30
C MET A 435 -0.20 26.12 25.34
N ALA A 436 -0.39 26.73 26.52
CA ALA A 436 -0.47 28.18 26.65
C ALA A 436 0.81 28.87 26.15
N GLY A 437 0.66 29.75 25.15
CA GLY A 437 1.77 30.47 24.53
C GLY A 437 2.66 29.64 23.61
N LYS A 438 2.36 28.35 23.41
CA LYS A 438 3.04 27.49 22.44
C LYS A 438 2.32 27.59 21.09
N LYS A 439 3.10 27.66 20.01
CA LYS A 439 2.55 27.52 18.66
C LYS A 439 2.37 26.06 18.32
N VAL A 440 1.30 25.75 17.60
CA VAL A 440 1.04 24.40 17.10
C VAL A 440 1.53 24.31 15.68
N GLU A 441 2.45 23.38 15.45
CA GLU A 441 2.88 23.00 14.11
C GLU A 441 2.10 21.75 13.72
N ALA A 442 1.32 21.83 12.64
CA ALA A 442 0.65 20.69 12.03
C ALA A 442 1.22 20.49 10.63
N PHE A 443 1.17 19.24 10.16
CA PHE A 443 1.52 18.96 8.76
C PHE A 443 0.58 19.76 7.84
N PRO A 444 1.09 20.43 6.79
CA PRO A 444 0.28 21.34 5.97
C PRO A 444 -1.01 20.72 5.42
N ASP A 445 -0.97 19.43 5.04
CA ASP A 445 -2.14 18.74 4.50
C ASP A 445 -3.17 18.35 5.57
N THR A 446 -2.76 18.23 6.85
CA THR A 446 -3.71 18.02 7.96
C THR A 446 -4.38 19.34 8.33
N GLY A 447 -3.59 20.41 8.44
CA GLY A 447 -4.05 21.72 8.91
C GLY A 447 -4.33 21.76 10.42
N LEU A 448 -4.74 22.92 10.92
CA LEU A 448 -4.91 23.17 12.36
C LEU A 448 -6.30 22.78 12.90
N ALA A 449 -7.25 22.48 12.02
CA ALA A 449 -8.64 22.15 12.35
C ALA A 449 -9.18 20.98 11.50
N ALA A 450 -8.42 19.87 11.43
CA ALA A 450 -8.85 18.64 10.76
C ALA A 450 -10.02 17.91 11.44
N PRO A 451 -10.06 17.78 12.80
CA PRO A 451 -11.12 17.05 13.45
C PRO A 451 -12.50 17.66 13.20
N THR A 452 -13.45 16.82 12.80
CA THR A 452 -14.84 17.20 12.60
C THR A 452 -15.55 17.33 13.94
N ALA A 453 -16.36 18.38 14.09
CA ALA A 453 -17.17 18.58 15.27
C ALA A 453 -18.18 17.43 15.47
N ALA A 454 -18.59 17.19 16.71
CA ALA A 454 -19.73 16.37 17.05
C ALA A 454 -20.85 17.26 17.60
N VAL A 455 -22.11 16.92 17.33
CA VAL A 455 -23.26 17.68 17.82
C VAL A 455 -24.36 16.74 18.28
N ASP A 456 -24.98 17.09 19.39
CA ASP A 456 -26.21 16.47 19.88
C ASP A 456 -27.15 17.55 20.42
N ALA A 457 -28.29 17.16 20.99
CA ALA A 457 -29.29 18.10 21.53
C ALA A 457 -28.75 19.05 22.62
N ARG A 458 -27.61 18.73 23.23
CA ARG A 458 -27.03 19.48 24.35
C ARG A 458 -25.95 20.42 23.88
N GLY A 459 -25.35 20.22 22.72
CA GLY A 459 -24.41 21.19 22.16
C GLY A 459 -23.47 20.61 21.13
N VAL A 460 -22.43 21.39 20.84
CA VAL A 460 -21.41 21.13 19.85
C VAL A 460 -20.08 20.89 20.55
N TYR A 461 -19.42 19.80 20.23
CA TYR A 461 -18.16 19.35 20.79
C TYR A 461 -17.08 19.42 19.71
N VAL A 462 -15.94 20.03 20.04
CA VAL A 462 -14.86 20.29 19.09
C VAL A 462 -13.51 19.91 19.69
N THR A 463 -12.60 19.50 18.82
CA THR A 463 -11.18 19.38 19.15
C THR A 463 -10.32 19.93 18.01
N PHE A 464 -9.11 20.39 18.34
CA PHE A 464 -8.21 21.11 17.44
C PHE A 464 -6.79 20.55 17.53
N ALA A 465 -5.91 20.96 16.61
CA ALA A 465 -4.53 20.47 16.56
C ALA A 465 -3.71 20.70 17.84
N ASN A 466 -4.11 21.66 18.70
CA ASN A 466 -3.49 21.93 19.99
C ASN A 466 -4.02 21.07 21.15
N ALA A 467 -4.81 20.04 20.85
CA ALA A 467 -5.47 19.18 21.84
C ALA A 467 -6.45 19.90 22.78
N ASP A 468 -6.89 21.11 22.42
CA ASP A 468 -8.07 21.67 23.08
C ASP A 468 -9.27 20.81 22.75
N VAL A 469 -10.09 20.51 23.77
CA VAL A 469 -11.40 19.92 23.63
C VAL A 469 -12.39 20.85 24.31
N ALA A 470 -13.49 21.18 23.65
CA ALA A 470 -14.48 22.11 24.20
C ALA A 470 -15.90 21.68 23.87
N ALA A 471 -16.84 22.12 24.70
CA ALA A 471 -18.26 22.16 24.36
C ALA A 471 -18.75 23.59 24.24
N VAL A 472 -19.58 23.82 23.22
CA VAL A 472 -20.25 25.08 22.92
C VAL A 472 -21.74 24.81 22.83
N GLY A 473 -22.57 25.67 23.41
CA GLY A 473 -24.02 25.60 23.22
C GLY A 473 -24.43 25.90 21.79
N HIS A 474 -25.64 25.49 21.39
CA HIS A 474 -26.21 25.91 20.09
C HIS A 474 -26.39 27.43 19.98
N ASP A 475 -26.36 28.14 21.12
CA ASP A 475 -26.36 29.61 21.21
C ASP A 475 -24.96 30.24 21.03
N GLY A 476 -23.93 29.43 20.75
CA GLY A 476 -22.55 29.88 20.55
C GLY A 476 -21.76 30.13 21.83
N ARG A 477 -22.33 29.88 23.02
CA ARG A 477 -21.61 30.09 24.29
C ARG A 477 -20.76 28.89 24.65
N GLN A 478 -19.44 29.10 24.82
CA GLN A 478 -18.54 28.07 25.32
C GLN A 478 -18.95 27.67 26.75
N LYS A 479 -19.22 26.38 26.94
CA LYS A 479 -19.64 25.80 28.22
C LYS A 479 -18.44 25.40 29.06
N TRP A 480 -17.49 24.72 28.43
CA TRP A 480 -16.25 24.27 29.03
C TRP A 480 -15.18 24.09 27.96
N SER A 481 -13.92 24.12 28.38
CA SER A 481 -12.78 23.67 27.60
C SER A 481 -11.76 22.99 28.52
N ILE A 482 -11.10 21.97 27.97
CA ILE A 482 -9.94 21.31 28.57
C ILE A 482 -8.83 21.25 27.51
N ASN A 483 -7.61 20.97 27.93
CA ASN A 483 -6.50 20.72 27.03
C ASN A 483 -5.84 19.40 27.43
N LEU A 484 -5.62 18.51 26.45
CA LEU A 484 -5.08 17.16 26.68
C LEU A 484 -3.55 17.10 26.71
N GLY A 485 -2.86 18.24 26.60
CA GLY A 485 -1.41 18.30 26.52
C GLY A 485 -0.92 18.54 25.10
N GLU A 486 0.39 18.51 24.93
CA GLU A 486 1.05 18.63 23.63
C GLU A 486 0.93 17.29 22.87
N PRO A 487 0.23 17.24 21.72
CA PRO A 487 0.06 16.00 20.98
C PRO A 487 1.39 15.46 20.46
N ASP A 488 1.70 14.21 20.78
CA ASP A 488 2.87 13.50 20.25
C ASP A 488 2.49 12.68 19.02
N THR A 489 2.31 13.36 17.88
CA THR A 489 1.93 12.75 16.59
C THR A 489 2.67 13.44 15.43
N PRO A 490 3.08 12.71 14.39
CA PRO A 490 3.83 13.31 13.27
C PRO A 490 2.99 14.24 12.38
N TYR A 491 1.67 14.09 12.36
CA TYR A 491 0.77 14.82 11.45
C TYR A 491 -0.23 15.75 12.15
N GLY A 492 -0.17 15.88 13.47
CA GLY A 492 -1.20 16.57 14.26
C GLY A 492 -2.42 15.69 14.51
N LEU A 493 -3.51 16.28 15.02
CA LEU A 493 -4.74 15.55 15.35
C LEU A 493 -5.76 15.57 14.21
N ALA A 494 -6.37 14.43 13.92
CA ALA A 494 -7.46 14.32 12.95
C ALA A 494 -8.65 13.45 13.43
N SER A 495 -8.46 12.62 14.46
CA SER A 495 -9.56 11.81 15.01
C SER A 495 -10.68 12.71 15.52
N SER A 496 -11.90 12.47 15.05
CA SER A 496 -13.07 13.28 15.36
C SER A 496 -13.79 12.77 16.60
N LEU A 497 -14.53 13.65 17.27
CA LEU A 497 -15.28 13.33 18.48
C LEU A 497 -16.52 12.47 18.18
N VAL A 498 -16.91 11.65 19.16
CA VAL A 498 -18.05 10.74 19.05
C VAL A 498 -19.02 10.93 20.22
N PRO A 499 -20.22 11.47 20.00
CA PRO A 499 -21.21 11.59 21.05
C PRO A 499 -21.80 10.20 21.37
N TYR A 500 -21.91 9.88 22.67
CA TYR A 500 -22.54 8.67 23.15
C TYR A 500 -23.22 8.91 24.49
N ARG A 501 -24.56 8.81 24.52
CA ARG A 501 -25.40 9.08 25.71
C ARG A 501 -25.00 10.39 26.37
N ASN A 502 -24.42 10.38 27.58
CA ASN A 502 -23.97 11.57 28.28
C ASN A 502 -22.49 11.94 28.13
N THR A 503 -21.77 11.20 27.28
CA THR A 503 -20.35 11.37 27.06
C THR A 503 -20.04 11.79 25.62
N VAL A 504 -18.90 12.44 25.44
CA VAL A 504 -18.24 12.61 24.15
C VAL A 504 -16.90 11.89 24.20
N ILE A 505 -16.67 11.02 23.23
CA ILE A 505 -15.55 10.09 23.19
C ILE A 505 -14.52 10.56 22.15
N LEU A 506 -13.23 10.48 22.50
CA LEU A 506 -12.11 10.78 21.63
C LEU A 506 -11.15 9.59 21.57
N GLN A 507 -10.72 9.21 20.37
CA GLN A 507 -9.55 8.35 20.17
C GLN A 507 -8.30 9.25 20.11
N PHE A 508 -7.51 9.23 21.17
CA PHE A 508 -6.33 10.07 21.34
C PHE A 508 -5.07 9.20 21.34
N ASP A 509 -4.78 8.63 20.17
CA ASP A 509 -3.66 7.72 19.97
C ASP A 509 -2.40 8.50 19.60
N GLN A 510 -1.28 8.22 20.28
CA GLN A 510 -0.05 9.00 20.26
C GLN A 510 1.20 8.11 20.27
N GLY A 511 2.35 8.72 19.99
CA GLY A 511 3.65 8.05 20.04
C GLY A 511 3.95 7.18 18.82
N ILE A 512 5.19 6.69 18.77
CA ILE A 512 5.73 5.94 17.63
C ILE A 512 5.62 4.44 17.86
N GLU A 513 5.81 3.98 19.11
CA GLU A 513 5.78 2.56 19.46
C GLU A 513 4.71 2.25 20.50
N PRO A 514 4.00 1.10 20.38
CA PRO A 514 2.98 0.68 21.34
C PRO A 514 3.48 0.60 22.79
N THR A 515 4.78 0.35 22.98
CA THR A 515 5.42 0.22 24.30
C THR A 515 5.53 1.53 25.07
N GLU A 516 5.26 2.67 24.44
CA GLU A 516 5.28 3.98 25.10
C GLU A 516 4.01 4.25 25.91
N GLU A 517 2.92 3.47 25.70
CA GLU A 517 1.65 3.58 26.43
C GLU A 517 1.04 5.00 26.43
N LYS A 518 1.28 5.78 25.37
CA LYS A 518 0.77 7.17 25.22
C LYS A 518 -0.63 7.26 24.61
N SER A 519 -1.10 6.18 23.99
CA SER A 519 -2.39 6.12 23.29
C SER A 519 -3.52 5.81 24.25
N SER A 520 -4.63 6.56 24.18
CA SER A 520 -5.81 6.28 24.99
C SER A 520 -7.14 6.61 24.30
N ILE A 521 -8.22 5.98 24.78
CA ILE A 521 -9.60 6.43 24.51
C ILE A 521 -10.11 7.16 25.74
N LEU A 522 -10.66 8.35 25.51
CA LEU A 522 -11.18 9.22 26.54
C LEU A 522 -12.68 9.39 26.35
N ALA A 523 -13.47 9.19 27.40
CA ALA A 523 -14.86 9.64 27.43
C ALA A 523 -15.04 10.77 28.42
N MET A 524 -15.52 11.91 27.94
CA MET A 524 -15.71 13.11 28.72
C MET A 524 -17.20 13.39 28.92
N ASP A 525 -17.59 13.82 30.11
CA ASP A 525 -18.93 14.29 30.37
C ASP A 525 -19.26 15.49 29.49
N THR A 526 -20.35 15.39 28.73
CA THR A 526 -20.78 16.44 27.80
C THR A 526 -21.13 17.77 28.45
N SER A 527 -21.50 17.78 29.73
CA SER A 527 -21.88 19.00 30.46
C SER A 527 -20.71 19.68 31.15
N THR A 528 -19.67 18.93 31.56
CA THR A 528 -18.55 19.48 32.34
C THR A 528 -17.17 19.34 31.71
N GLY A 529 -17.00 18.49 30.68
CA GLY A 529 -15.70 18.15 30.10
C GLY A 529 -14.83 17.26 30.98
N ARG A 530 -15.37 16.74 32.09
CA ARG A 530 -14.62 15.86 33.00
C ARG A 530 -14.48 14.48 32.36
N VAL A 531 -13.25 13.94 32.34
CA VAL A 531 -13.01 12.55 31.93
C VAL A 531 -13.75 11.61 32.90
N ILE A 532 -14.68 10.84 32.37
CA ILE A 532 -15.48 9.83 33.11
C ILE A 532 -14.72 8.51 33.16
N TRP A 533 -14.13 8.13 32.03
CA TRP A 533 -13.23 6.99 31.94
C TRP A 533 -12.16 7.27 30.89
N GLU A 534 -11.01 6.64 31.09
CA GLU A 534 -9.89 6.62 30.17
C GLU A 534 -9.41 5.17 30.05
N THR A 535 -9.03 4.75 28.85
CA THR A 535 -8.47 3.43 28.61
C THR A 535 -7.19 3.58 27.80
N VAL A 536 -6.05 3.30 28.44
CA VAL A 536 -4.74 3.25 27.78
C VAL A 536 -4.67 2.02 26.88
N ARG A 537 -4.04 2.19 25.71
CA ARG A 537 -4.04 1.18 24.65
C ARG A 537 -2.63 0.90 24.15
N PRO A 538 -2.30 -0.38 23.87
CA PRO A 538 -1.01 -0.76 23.31
C PRO A 538 -1.00 -0.60 21.79
N VAL A 539 -1.13 0.64 21.31
CA VAL A 539 -1.15 1.00 19.87
C VAL A 539 -0.31 2.24 19.60
N ARG A 540 0.13 2.38 18.35
CA ARG A 540 0.81 3.58 17.84
C ARG A 540 -0.19 4.72 17.63
N SER A 541 0.33 5.91 17.35
CA SER A 541 -0.48 7.03 16.85
C SER A 541 -1.35 6.64 15.65
N ALA A 542 -2.56 7.17 15.64
CA ALA A 542 -3.56 6.94 14.60
C ALA A 542 -4.47 8.16 14.43
N TRP A 543 -5.04 8.31 13.24
CA TRP A 543 -5.89 9.43 12.84
C TRP A 543 -7.34 9.01 12.55
N SER A 544 -7.62 7.70 12.67
CA SER A 544 -8.95 7.11 12.52
C SER A 544 -9.96 7.66 13.53
N THR A 545 -11.17 7.94 13.07
CA THR A 545 -12.32 8.25 13.93
C THR A 545 -13.06 6.96 14.28
N PRO A 546 -13.32 6.67 15.57
CA PRO A 546 -13.97 5.42 15.95
C PRO A 546 -15.46 5.41 15.60
N VAL A 547 -16.04 4.23 15.40
CA VAL A 547 -17.49 4.06 15.11
C VAL A 547 -18.17 3.34 16.26
N ILE A 548 -19.45 3.64 16.49
CA ILE A 548 -20.27 2.91 17.46
C ILE A 548 -21.28 2.10 16.66
N ALA A 549 -21.28 0.79 16.88
CA ALA A 549 -22.22 -0.13 16.24
C ALA A 549 -22.97 -0.92 17.30
N ARG A 550 -24.26 -1.19 17.04
CA ARG A 550 -25.04 -2.16 17.79
C ARG A 550 -24.71 -3.55 17.28
N VAL A 551 -24.19 -4.41 18.15
CA VAL A 551 -23.85 -5.80 17.84
C VAL A 551 -24.64 -6.69 18.79
N GLY A 552 -25.67 -7.36 18.27
CA GLY A 552 -26.63 -8.08 19.10
C GLY A 552 -27.35 -7.12 20.07
N ASP A 553 -27.21 -7.36 21.37
CA ASP A 553 -27.86 -6.60 22.44
C ASP A 553 -26.98 -5.49 23.05
N ARG A 554 -25.75 -5.28 22.56
CA ARG A 554 -24.79 -4.32 23.12
C ARG A 554 -24.23 -3.34 22.09
N ASP A 555 -23.88 -2.14 22.57
CA ASP A 555 -23.14 -1.15 21.79
C ASP A 555 -21.63 -1.43 21.88
N GLU A 556 -20.93 -1.39 20.74
CA GLU A 556 -19.49 -1.55 20.64
C GLU A 556 -18.86 -0.30 20.01
N LEU A 557 -17.90 0.32 20.71
CA LEU A 557 -17.03 1.37 20.18
C LEU A 557 -15.82 0.73 19.51
N ILE A 558 -15.77 0.78 18.18
CA ILE A 558 -14.76 0.13 17.37
C ILE A 558 -13.69 1.15 16.96
N THR A 559 -12.44 0.81 17.23
CA THR A 559 -11.25 1.62 16.99
C THR A 559 -10.30 0.88 16.07
N ALA A 560 -9.55 1.62 15.24
CA ALA A 560 -8.48 1.08 14.41
C ALA A 560 -7.19 1.88 14.64
N ALA A 561 -6.12 1.19 15.04
CA ALA A 561 -4.79 1.76 15.21
C ALA A 561 -3.74 0.65 15.23
N ALA A 562 -2.60 0.81 14.57
CA ALA A 562 -1.62 -0.28 14.48
C ALA A 562 -1.11 -0.74 15.86
N PRO A 563 -1.08 -2.06 16.15
CA PRO A 563 -1.39 -3.18 15.26
C PRO A 563 -2.84 -3.74 15.37
N LEU A 564 -3.72 -3.07 16.12
CA LEU A 564 -4.98 -3.61 16.62
C LEU A 564 -6.23 -2.91 16.08
N VAL A 565 -7.26 -3.70 15.82
CA VAL A 565 -8.65 -3.27 15.85
C VAL A 565 -9.22 -3.67 17.20
N ILE A 566 -9.80 -2.75 17.95
CA ILE A 566 -10.28 -3.01 19.31
C ILE A 566 -11.70 -2.48 19.45
N ALA A 567 -12.59 -3.29 20.02
CA ALA A 567 -13.92 -2.87 20.44
C ALA A 567 -13.97 -2.68 21.95
N TYR A 568 -14.60 -1.59 22.37
CA TYR A 568 -14.85 -1.25 23.77
C TYR A 568 -16.34 -1.14 24.06
N ALA A 569 -16.73 -1.35 25.31
CA ALA A 569 -18.03 -0.91 25.81
C ALA A 569 -18.00 0.63 25.95
N PRO A 570 -18.75 1.38 25.12
CA PRO A 570 -18.69 2.85 25.13
C PRO A 570 -19.17 3.48 26.45
N ALA A 571 -19.91 2.74 27.27
CA ALA A 571 -20.36 3.22 28.58
C ALA A 571 -19.25 3.22 29.64
N THR A 572 -18.24 2.34 29.52
CA THR A 572 -17.27 2.08 30.59
C THR A 572 -15.81 2.14 30.14
N GLY A 573 -15.54 2.10 28.83
CA GLY A 573 -14.19 1.94 28.29
C GLY A 573 -13.64 0.50 28.40
N ALA A 574 -14.43 -0.44 28.93
CA ALA A 574 -13.98 -1.83 29.05
C ALA A 574 -13.76 -2.45 27.68
N GLU A 575 -12.59 -3.04 27.46
CA GLU A 575 -12.33 -3.78 26.23
C GLU A 575 -13.21 -5.02 26.14
N LEU A 576 -13.82 -5.21 24.97
CA LEU A 576 -14.66 -6.36 24.66
C LEU A 576 -13.86 -7.41 23.90
N TRP A 577 -13.26 -7.00 22.78
CA TRP A 577 -12.44 -7.87 21.93
C TRP A 577 -11.40 -7.06 21.16
N ARG A 578 -10.36 -7.75 20.70
CA ARG A 578 -9.31 -7.17 19.85
C ARG A 578 -8.89 -8.12 18.72
N ALA A 579 -8.41 -7.57 17.62
CA ALA A 579 -7.84 -8.31 16.50
C ALA A 579 -6.57 -7.64 15.97
N ALA A 580 -5.47 -8.40 15.88
CA ALA A 580 -4.20 -7.93 15.33
C ALA A 580 -4.16 -8.08 13.80
N VAL A 581 -4.73 -7.10 13.08
CA VAL A 581 -4.94 -7.21 11.62
C VAL A 581 -4.51 -6.00 10.81
N ILE A 582 -4.20 -4.87 11.44
CA ILE A 582 -3.86 -3.62 10.76
C ILE A 582 -2.43 -3.20 11.17
N ASP A 583 -1.75 -2.42 10.34
CA ASP A 583 -0.38 -1.93 10.61
C ASP A 583 -0.17 -0.59 9.90
N GLY A 584 0.97 0.05 10.11
CA GLY A 584 1.31 1.35 9.55
C GLY A 584 0.65 2.52 10.28
N GLU A 585 0.61 3.66 9.60
CA GLU A 585 -0.02 4.90 10.07
C GLU A 585 -1.50 4.86 9.72
N VAL A 586 -2.37 4.55 10.69
CA VAL A 586 -3.78 4.26 10.41
C VAL A 586 -4.60 5.56 10.33
N GLY A 587 -4.94 5.96 9.11
CA GLY A 587 -5.83 7.09 8.81
C GLY A 587 -7.31 6.72 8.65
N PRO A 588 -7.68 5.68 7.88
CA PRO A 588 -9.08 5.43 7.53
C PRO A 588 -9.88 4.93 8.73
N SER A 589 -11.09 5.46 8.90
CA SER A 589 -12.01 5.04 9.95
C SER A 589 -12.61 3.66 9.64
N PRO A 590 -12.84 2.79 10.65
CA PRO A 590 -13.55 1.53 10.44
C PRO A 590 -14.97 1.76 9.92
N VAL A 591 -15.49 0.80 9.16
CA VAL A 591 -16.90 0.77 8.73
C VAL A 591 -17.53 -0.53 9.21
N VAL A 592 -18.80 -0.47 9.63
CA VAL A 592 -19.55 -1.64 10.12
C VAL A 592 -20.81 -1.83 9.31
N ALA A 593 -20.99 -3.02 8.77
CA ALA A 593 -22.19 -3.41 8.03
C ALA A 593 -22.43 -4.92 8.18
N GLY A 594 -23.71 -5.33 8.29
CA GLY A 594 -24.08 -6.75 8.39
C GLY A 594 -23.40 -7.53 9.53
N GLY A 595 -23.07 -6.87 10.64
CA GLY A 595 -22.32 -7.49 11.75
C GLY A 595 -20.84 -7.77 11.44
N VAL A 596 -20.27 -7.13 10.41
CA VAL A 596 -18.87 -7.21 10.03
C VAL A 596 -18.22 -5.84 10.16
N VAL A 597 -17.05 -5.81 10.79
CA VAL A 597 -16.15 -4.66 10.87
C VAL A 597 -15.13 -4.75 9.75
N PHE A 598 -15.03 -3.70 8.95
CA PHE A 598 -14.01 -3.57 7.92
C PHE A 598 -13.03 -2.46 8.28
N VAL A 599 -11.75 -2.75 8.10
CA VAL A 599 -10.66 -1.78 8.21
C VAL A 599 -9.75 -1.92 7.01
N ALA A 600 -9.15 -0.81 6.57
CA ALA A 600 -8.12 -0.83 5.55
C ALA A 600 -7.11 0.27 5.79
N ASN A 601 -5.84 0.01 5.44
CA ASN A 601 -4.78 1.01 5.53
C ASN A 601 -3.68 0.74 4.50
N GLU A 602 -3.16 1.80 3.88
CA GLU A 602 -2.02 1.75 2.95
C GLU A 602 -0.81 1.09 3.62
N TYR A 603 0.00 0.38 2.82
CA TYR A 603 1.15 -0.41 3.29
C TYR A 603 0.81 -1.53 4.30
N SER A 604 -0.47 -1.76 4.58
CA SER A 604 -0.94 -2.85 5.43
C SER A 604 -1.85 -3.80 4.65
N ARG A 605 -3.16 -3.69 4.84
CA ARG A 605 -4.18 -4.56 4.23
C ARG A 605 -5.57 -3.98 4.42
N VAL A 606 -6.54 -4.54 3.71
CA VAL A 606 -7.95 -4.58 4.11
C VAL A 606 -8.19 -5.85 4.93
N ALA A 607 -9.04 -5.76 5.95
CA ALA A 607 -9.48 -6.91 6.74
C ALA A 607 -10.98 -6.79 7.08
N ALA A 608 -11.69 -7.90 6.93
CA ALA A 608 -13.06 -8.06 7.40
C ALA A 608 -13.07 -8.94 8.66
N ILE A 609 -13.72 -8.46 9.71
CA ILE A 609 -13.74 -9.08 11.03
C ILE A 609 -15.20 -9.20 11.45
N ARG A 610 -15.68 -10.40 11.78
CA ARG A 610 -16.99 -10.56 12.41
C ARG A 610 -17.01 -9.76 13.71
N ALA A 611 -17.99 -8.89 13.89
CA ALA A 611 -18.16 -8.13 15.11
C ALA A 611 -18.60 -9.03 16.27
N GLY A 612 -18.41 -8.56 17.50
CA GLY A 612 -18.69 -9.35 18.70
C GLY A 612 -17.56 -10.30 19.08
N GLY A 613 -17.85 -11.18 20.04
CA GLY A 613 -16.85 -12.05 20.67
C GLY A 613 -16.30 -11.49 21.98
N ALA A 614 -15.21 -12.09 22.45
CA ALA A 614 -14.53 -11.72 23.68
C ALA A 614 -13.02 -12.02 23.61
N GLY A 615 -12.19 -11.10 24.11
CA GLY A 615 -10.73 -11.27 24.15
C GLY A 615 -10.06 -11.13 22.77
N ASP A 616 -8.95 -11.85 22.55
CA ASP A 616 -8.28 -11.86 21.25
C ASP A 616 -9.06 -12.74 20.26
N VAL A 617 -9.60 -12.10 19.22
CA VAL A 617 -10.41 -12.74 18.19
C VAL A 617 -9.69 -12.86 16.85
N THR A 618 -8.38 -12.59 16.80
CA THR A 618 -7.57 -12.55 15.56
C THR A 618 -7.70 -13.82 14.73
N GLU A 619 -7.71 -14.99 15.37
CA GLU A 619 -7.80 -16.29 14.67
C GLU A 619 -9.24 -16.76 14.41
N THR A 620 -10.23 -16.19 15.12
CA THR A 620 -11.60 -16.74 15.17
C THR A 620 -12.63 -15.89 14.43
N HIS A 621 -12.41 -14.57 14.33
CA HIS A 621 -13.39 -13.64 13.78
C HIS A 621 -12.94 -13.00 12.46
N VAL A 622 -11.66 -13.13 12.07
CA VAL A 622 -11.22 -12.62 10.77
C VAL A 622 -11.80 -13.47 9.65
N LEU A 623 -12.60 -12.84 8.78
CA LEU A 623 -13.27 -13.49 7.65
C LEU A 623 -12.34 -13.58 6.45
N TRP A 624 -11.72 -12.47 6.08
CA TRP A 624 -10.80 -12.37 4.94
C TRP A 624 -9.88 -11.16 5.08
N LYS A 625 -8.79 -11.17 4.30
CA LYS A 625 -7.79 -10.10 4.20
C LYS A 625 -7.33 -9.96 2.75
N ASP A 626 -7.01 -8.75 2.31
CA ASP A 626 -6.44 -8.47 0.97
C ASP A 626 -5.53 -7.22 1.00
N GLN A 627 -4.77 -6.97 -0.07
CA GLN A 627 -3.81 -5.86 -0.14
C GLN A 627 -3.91 -5.00 -1.42
N THR A 628 -5.02 -5.08 -2.15
CA THR A 628 -5.20 -4.36 -3.42
C THR A 628 -5.55 -2.88 -3.19
N ASP A 629 -4.80 -1.97 -3.80
CA ASP A 629 -5.07 -0.51 -3.90
C ASP A 629 -5.60 0.14 -2.61
N LEU A 630 -4.89 -0.05 -1.51
CA LEU A 630 -5.34 0.28 -0.15
C LEU A 630 -5.46 1.79 0.12
N PRO A 631 -6.47 2.24 0.89
CA PRO A 631 -6.65 3.66 1.22
C PRO A 631 -5.64 4.14 2.27
N ASN A 632 -5.25 5.42 2.21
CA ASN A 632 -4.41 6.05 3.23
C ASN A 632 -5.24 6.92 4.19
N ILE A 633 -6.08 7.84 3.69
CA ILE A 633 -6.93 8.69 4.55
C ILE A 633 -8.43 8.59 4.22
N VAL A 634 -8.76 8.09 3.03
CA VAL A 634 -10.14 7.95 2.57
C VAL A 634 -10.79 6.77 3.30
N SER A 635 -11.82 7.04 4.09
CA SER A 635 -12.50 5.99 4.85
C SER A 635 -13.44 5.18 3.93
N PRO A 636 -13.53 3.85 4.08
CA PRO A 636 -14.28 2.97 3.17
C PRO A 636 -15.81 3.07 3.37
N LEU A 637 -16.57 2.41 2.50
CA LEU A 637 -18.02 2.17 2.63
C LEU A 637 -18.29 0.66 2.66
N ALA A 638 -19.40 0.27 3.29
CA ALA A 638 -19.87 -1.10 3.26
C ALA A 638 -21.39 -1.16 3.42
N ASP A 639 -22.00 -2.17 2.81
CA ASP A 639 -23.32 -2.69 3.15
C ASP A 639 -23.19 -4.19 3.51
N GLU A 640 -24.29 -4.91 3.65
CA GLU A 640 -24.27 -6.34 4.02
C GLU A 640 -23.66 -7.25 2.94
N HIS A 641 -23.56 -6.77 1.70
CA HIS A 641 -23.15 -7.53 0.53
C HIS A 641 -21.80 -7.09 -0.03
N ARG A 642 -21.43 -5.81 0.15
CA ARG A 642 -20.32 -5.16 -0.54
C ARG A 642 -19.49 -4.31 0.41
N TYR A 643 -18.21 -4.25 0.14
CA TYR A 643 -17.24 -3.36 0.78
C TYR A 643 -16.47 -2.60 -0.31
N LEU A 644 -16.28 -1.30 -0.15
CA LEU A 644 -15.58 -0.44 -1.09
C LEU A 644 -14.57 0.44 -0.37
N HIS A 645 -13.33 0.43 -0.86
CA HIS A 645 -12.35 1.46 -0.52
C HIS A 645 -11.84 2.16 -1.77
N VAL A 646 -11.26 3.33 -1.57
CA VAL A 646 -10.66 4.14 -2.64
C VAL A 646 -9.30 4.62 -2.18
N HIS A 647 -8.27 4.33 -2.97
CA HIS A 647 -6.93 4.87 -2.80
C HIS A 647 -6.94 6.39 -2.99
N ASN A 648 -6.02 7.10 -2.33
CA ASN A 648 -5.88 8.55 -2.44
C ASN A 648 -5.57 9.06 -3.86
N TYR A 649 -5.30 8.18 -4.81
CA TYR A 649 -5.01 8.50 -6.22
C TYR A 649 -6.13 8.05 -7.18
N GLY A 650 -7.28 7.64 -6.63
CA GLY A 650 -8.48 7.37 -7.42
C GLY A 650 -8.73 5.90 -7.76
N ALA A 651 -7.83 4.98 -7.43
CA ALA A 651 -8.08 3.54 -7.58
C ALA A 651 -9.09 3.05 -6.54
N ALA A 652 -10.28 2.65 -7.00
CA ALA A 652 -11.37 2.12 -6.20
C ALA A 652 -11.49 0.60 -6.38
N VAL A 653 -11.68 -0.11 -5.28
CA VAL A 653 -11.84 -1.58 -5.27
C VAL A 653 -13.09 -1.95 -4.48
N CYS A 654 -14.01 -2.67 -5.13
CA CYS A 654 -15.20 -3.21 -4.50
C CYS A 654 -15.05 -4.71 -4.29
N TYR A 655 -15.42 -5.18 -3.10
CA TYR A 655 -15.34 -6.56 -2.66
C TYR A 655 -16.71 -7.08 -2.26
N GLY A 656 -16.93 -8.39 -2.35
CA GLY A 656 -17.98 -9.06 -1.59
C GLY A 656 -17.67 -8.94 -0.10
N ALA A 657 -18.62 -8.41 0.67
CA ALA A 657 -18.47 -8.14 2.11
C ALA A 657 -18.11 -9.41 2.90
N THR A 658 -18.66 -10.56 2.53
CA THR A 658 -18.49 -11.81 3.28
C THR A 658 -17.30 -12.66 2.83
N ASP A 659 -16.95 -12.62 1.55
CA ASP A 659 -15.97 -13.54 0.95
C ASP A 659 -14.66 -12.87 0.51
N GLY A 660 -14.61 -11.54 0.48
CA GLY A 660 -13.44 -10.79 0.05
C GLY A 660 -13.12 -10.95 -1.43
N ARG A 661 -14.07 -11.41 -2.26
CA ARG A 661 -13.87 -11.49 -3.70
C ARG A 661 -13.98 -10.10 -4.29
N ILE A 662 -12.96 -9.66 -5.04
CA ILE A 662 -13.03 -8.42 -5.81
C ILE A 662 -14.15 -8.55 -6.85
N LEU A 663 -15.16 -7.68 -6.73
CA LEU A 663 -16.28 -7.56 -7.66
C LEU A 663 -15.89 -6.71 -8.87
N TRP A 664 -15.25 -5.57 -8.62
CA TRP A 664 -14.70 -4.70 -9.65
C TRP A 664 -13.58 -3.80 -9.11
N GLN A 665 -12.80 -3.27 -10.05
CA GLN A 665 -11.84 -2.19 -9.83
C GLN A 665 -12.10 -1.08 -10.84
N HIS A 666 -11.96 0.16 -10.41
CA HIS A 666 -12.09 1.34 -11.28
C HIS A 666 -11.10 2.42 -10.84
N ASP A 667 -10.44 3.08 -11.79
CA ASP A 667 -9.52 4.16 -11.48
C ASP A 667 -10.09 5.48 -12.01
N PHE A 668 -10.44 6.38 -11.09
CA PHE A 668 -11.00 7.70 -11.38
C PHE A 668 -9.97 8.70 -11.92
N GLN A 669 -8.67 8.36 -11.94
CA GLN A 669 -7.58 9.20 -12.44
C GLN A 669 -7.52 10.59 -11.77
N THR A 670 -7.93 10.68 -10.51
CA THR A 670 -7.93 11.92 -9.73
C THR A 670 -7.67 11.63 -8.26
N SER A 671 -7.14 12.63 -7.56
CA SER A 671 -6.81 12.49 -6.15
C SER A 671 -8.08 12.45 -5.30
N MET A 672 -8.05 11.65 -4.25
CA MET A 672 -9.15 11.45 -3.30
C MET A 672 -8.64 11.75 -1.90
N THR A 673 -9.23 12.74 -1.24
CA THR A 673 -8.98 13.03 0.17
C THR A 673 -10.26 12.95 1.00
N PRO A 674 -11.45 13.38 0.51
CA PRO A 674 -12.65 13.24 1.29
C PRO A 674 -13.24 11.83 1.16
N SER A 675 -14.00 11.45 2.18
CA SER A 675 -14.65 10.15 2.23
C SER A 675 -15.96 10.12 1.44
N PRO A 676 -16.28 8.99 0.76
CA PRO A 676 -17.55 8.82 0.08
C PRO A 676 -18.71 8.63 1.06
N SER A 677 -19.93 8.80 0.52
CA SER A 677 -21.19 8.50 1.22
C SER A 677 -22.08 7.60 0.36
N LEU A 678 -22.81 6.69 0.99
CA LEU A 678 -23.76 5.77 0.35
C LEU A 678 -25.19 6.27 0.55
N VAL A 679 -25.89 6.51 -0.55
CA VAL A 679 -27.26 7.02 -0.61
C VAL A 679 -28.13 6.00 -1.34
N GLY A 680 -28.90 5.21 -0.59
CA GLY A 680 -29.52 3.99 -1.16
C GLY A 680 -28.43 3.13 -1.81
N ASP A 681 -28.59 2.83 -3.10
CA ASP A 681 -27.59 2.09 -3.89
C ASP A 681 -26.62 2.98 -4.69
N THR A 682 -26.52 4.28 -4.37
CA THR A 682 -25.63 5.21 -5.10
C THR A 682 -24.51 5.71 -4.20
N VAL A 683 -23.26 5.52 -4.65
CA VAL A 683 -22.09 6.11 -4.01
C VAL A 683 -21.92 7.55 -4.50
N TYR A 684 -21.76 8.47 -3.56
CA TYR A 684 -21.33 9.84 -3.77
C TYR A 684 -19.86 9.93 -3.37
N LEU A 685 -18.96 9.92 -4.35
CA LEU A 685 -17.51 9.95 -4.14
C LEU A 685 -16.94 11.33 -4.53
N PRO A 686 -16.60 12.18 -3.54
CA PRO A 686 -15.94 13.45 -3.80
C PRO A 686 -14.45 13.26 -4.11
N SER A 687 -13.94 14.02 -5.08
CA SER A 687 -12.51 14.12 -5.38
C SER A 687 -11.88 15.34 -4.71
N LEU A 688 -10.56 15.35 -4.62
CA LEU A 688 -9.81 16.52 -4.16
C LEU A 688 -10.03 17.74 -5.06
N GLU A 689 -10.25 17.54 -6.36
CA GLU A 689 -10.40 18.62 -7.36
C GLU A 689 -11.80 19.23 -7.39
N GLY A 690 -12.73 18.73 -6.57
CA GLY A 690 -14.10 19.23 -6.48
C GLY A 690 -15.08 18.61 -7.47
N ASP A 691 -14.73 17.45 -8.05
CA ASP A 691 -15.70 16.60 -8.74
C ASP A 691 -16.42 15.69 -7.72
N MET A 692 -17.68 15.38 -7.97
CA MET A 692 -18.44 14.38 -7.25
C MET A 692 -18.89 13.30 -8.24
N PHE A 693 -18.33 12.10 -8.11
CA PHE A 693 -18.70 10.96 -8.92
C PHE A 693 -19.87 10.22 -8.29
N LEU A 694 -20.94 10.03 -9.06
CA LEU A 694 -22.10 9.24 -8.67
C LEU A 694 -22.08 7.93 -9.45
N PHE A 695 -22.05 6.80 -8.75
CA PHE A 695 -22.07 5.48 -9.37
C PHE A 695 -22.85 4.48 -8.54
N ASP A 696 -23.31 3.40 -9.18
CA ASP A 696 -24.00 2.33 -8.48
C ASP A 696 -23.06 1.61 -7.51
N PHE A 697 -23.49 1.48 -6.26
CA PHE A 697 -22.90 0.53 -5.33
C PHE A 697 -23.45 -0.84 -5.72
N ALA A 698 -22.80 -1.49 -6.69
CA ALA A 698 -23.25 -2.74 -7.29
C ALA A 698 -22.07 -3.69 -7.56
N ASP A 699 -22.37 -4.91 -7.98
CA ASP A 699 -21.37 -5.94 -8.32
C ASP A 699 -20.61 -5.63 -9.62
N VAL A 700 -21.12 -4.67 -10.41
CA VAL A 700 -20.46 -4.14 -11.61
C VAL A 700 -20.43 -2.63 -11.49
N PHE A 701 -19.26 -2.05 -11.74
CA PHE A 701 -19.10 -0.59 -11.74
C PHE A 701 -19.92 0.05 -12.87
N ALA A 702 -20.76 1.03 -12.51
CA ALA A 702 -21.52 1.85 -13.46
C ALA A 702 -21.55 3.30 -12.99
N LEU A 703 -20.79 4.17 -13.67
CA LEU A 703 -20.83 5.62 -13.44
C LEU A 703 -22.15 6.19 -13.97
N LYS A 704 -22.88 6.90 -13.11
CA LYS A 704 -24.15 7.57 -13.45
C LYS A 704 -23.93 9.00 -13.90
N SER A 705 -23.22 9.78 -13.10
CA SER A 705 -22.97 11.19 -13.37
C SER A 705 -21.72 11.69 -12.65
N THR A 706 -21.23 12.84 -13.11
CA THR A 706 -20.19 13.60 -12.43
C THR A 706 -20.70 15.02 -12.24
N CYS A 707 -20.73 15.49 -11.00
CA CYS A 707 -21.14 16.84 -10.65
C CYS A 707 -19.95 17.67 -10.20
N LYS A 708 -20.04 19.01 -10.30
CA LYS A 708 -18.89 19.90 -10.09
C LYS A 708 -19.13 20.96 -9.04
N VAL A 709 -18.21 21.07 -8.09
CA VAL A 709 -18.15 22.13 -7.06
C VAL A 709 -17.20 23.26 -7.50
N GLY A 710 -16.26 22.97 -8.40
CA GLY A 710 -15.42 23.98 -9.07
C GLY A 710 -14.32 24.58 -8.20
N GLU A 711 -14.01 23.94 -7.06
CA GLU A 711 -12.83 24.23 -6.23
C GLU A 711 -12.46 22.99 -5.43
N ARG A 712 -11.22 22.94 -4.94
CA ARG A 712 -10.72 21.78 -4.21
C ARG A 712 -11.54 21.52 -2.94
N THR A 713 -11.75 20.25 -2.62
CA THR A 713 -12.51 19.80 -1.45
C THR A 713 -11.72 18.75 -0.68
N HIS A 714 -11.46 19.01 0.60
CA HIS A 714 -10.81 18.06 1.52
C HIS A 714 -11.79 17.38 2.47
N ALA A 715 -12.94 18.02 2.70
CA ALA A 715 -13.94 17.63 3.67
C ALA A 715 -15.01 16.72 3.05
N SER A 716 -15.47 15.74 3.84
CA SER A 716 -16.53 14.83 3.40
C SER A 716 -17.88 15.53 3.43
N PRO A 717 -18.79 15.24 2.49
CA PRO A 717 -20.10 15.89 2.43
C PRO A 717 -20.99 15.56 3.64
N ALA A 718 -21.93 16.46 3.95
CA ALA A 718 -23.03 16.19 4.88
C ALA A 718 -24.36 16.19 4.15
N PHE A 719 -25.22 15.22 4.49
CA PHE A 719 -26.52 15.02 3.86
C PHE A 719 -27.62 15.32 4.86
N VAL A 720 -28.53 16.24 4.51
CA VAL A 720 -29.63 16.62 5.40
C VAL A 720 -30.83 17.16 4.62
N GLY A 721 -32.00 16.55 4.81
CA GLY A 721 -33.27 17.07 4.28
C GLY A 721 -33.26 17.34 2.78
N GLY A 722 -32.68 16.43 1.97
CA GLY A 722 -32.55 16.60 0.52
C GLY A 722 -31.49 17.62 0.09
N ARG A 723 -30.66 18.10 1.02
CA ARG A 723 -29.53 19.02 0.76
C ARG A 723 -28.20 18.33 1.00
N ILE A 724 -27.20 18.68 0.20
CA ILE A 724 -25.81 18.23 0.38
C ILE A 724 -24.96 19.46 0.71
N LEU A 725 -24.28 19.44 1.86
CA LEU A 725 -23.31 20.45 2.24
C LEU A 725 -21.91 19.99 1.88
N ILE A 726 -21.19 20.82 1.11
CA ILE A 726 -19.81 20.55 0.71
C ILE A 726 -18.94 21.73 1.10
N ARG A 727 -17.88 21.46 1.87
CA ARG A 727 -16.84 22.44 2.18
C ARG A 727 -15.74 22.35 1.14
N GLY A 728 -15.61 23.39 0.32
CA GLY A 728 -14.43 23.62 -0.52
C GLY A 728 -13.37 24.45 0.19
N GLU A 729 -12.26 24.73 -0.49
CA GLU A 729 -11.19 25.58 0.05
C GLU A 729 -11.61 27.03 0.27
N LYS A 730 -12.59 27.55 -0.49
CA LYS A 730 -12.97 28.96 -0.48
C LYS A 730 -14.41 29.18 -0.07
N ARG A 731 -15.27 28.16 -0.18
CA ARG A 731 -16.71 28.29 0.05
C ARG A 731 -17.29 27.07 0.74
N LEU A 732 -18.33 27.31 1.53
CA LEU A 732 -19.29 26.29 1.93
C LEU A 732 -20.47 26.34 0.97
N PHE A 733 -20.76 25.22 0.32
CA PHE A 733 -21.85 25.07 -0.63
C PHE A 733 -23.01 24.31 -0.02
N CYS A 734 -24.23 24.71 -0.37
CA CYS A 734 -25.42 23.92 -0.18
C CYS A 734 -26.04 23.58 -1.52
N ILE A 735 -26.10 22.28 -1.81
CA ILE A 735 -26.61 21.72 -3.03
C ILE A 735 -28.02 21.19 -2.75
N GLY A 736 -28.96 21.47 -3.64
CA GLY A 736 -30.35 21.10 -3.47
C GLY A 736 -31.15 21.31 -4.74
N LYS A 737 -32.41 20.89 -4.72
CA LYS A 737 -33.39 21.15 -5.78
C LYS A 737 -34.24 22.37 -5.48
#